data_AF-A0A182VEW7-F1
#
_entry.id   AF-A0A182VEW7-F1
#
_cell.length_a   1.000
_cell.length_b   1.000
_cell.length_c   1.000
_cell.angle_alpha   90.00
_cell.angle_beta   90.00
_cell.angle_gamma   90.00
#
_symmetry.space_group_name_H-M   'P 1'
#
loop_
_entity.id
_entity.type
_entity.pdbx_description
1 polymer ?
#
loop_
_entity_poly.entity_id
_entity_poly.type
_entity_poly.pdbx_seq_one_letter_code
_entity_poly.pdbx_strand_id
1 'polypeptide(L)'
;MHHTENDKKRANFSALSPINGAIIKTTATGKPGDVKKIIIKNMKSYPSIPENFEETTWNQLRKAVIAIQTSTPIEYSLECLCQAVSHMCEDKMDSQLYVNLTALVEQHVKANIVPFLSESGDKLVYLKKMNDYWQSHCQQMIMIRSIFLYLDRIYVLNNPTVHSIWEMGLELFRDHIAMNNLVQARTVEGILILIEKERHGDTVDRSLLKSLLRMLSDLQIYRDAFEQKFLMATKHLYQAEGQAKMEELDVPDYLQHVDKRLNEEEERLEHYLDGCTRHQLIVTVERQLINEHVTGILQKGLDQLLEENRLSDLTRLYKLFSRVKNGTTELCAHFNAYIKKKGRTIVIDPEKDKSMVQDLLDYKDKMDNIVNTCFERNEKFGNSLREAFEYFINQRSNKPAELIAKYVDMKLRAGNKEATEEELEQILDKIMVQFRFIHGKDVFEAFYKKDLAKRLLVGKSASVDAEKSMLSKLKQECGGGFTSKLEGMFKDMELSRDINFAFKQSMQNSEHKELQNIDLTVNILTMGFWPTYPVMEVTLPQELLQYQSIFNKFYLAKHSGRKLQWQPTLGHCVLKAQFDAGPKDLQVSLFQALVLLLFNYNAAITFEEIRAAVNIENGELKRTLQSLACGKARVLTKIPKGREVENTDKFQFNNEFTNKLFRIKINQIQMKETTEEQKATEERVYQDRQYQIDAAIVRIMKMRKTLSHNLLITELYKQLTFPVKPADLKKRIESLIDRDYMERDKDNQNQYNYVA
;
A
#
# COMPACT_ATOMS: atom_id res chain seq x y z
N MET A 1 -8.03 32.23 -28.10
CA MET A 1 -7.82 33.68 -28.28
C MET A 1 -8.64 34.13 -29.47
N HIS A 2 -9.37 35.23 -29.30
CA HIS A 2 -10.27 35.95 -30.20
C HIS A 2 -11.66 35.36 -30.54
N HIS A 3 -12.62 35.88 -29.77
CA HIS A 3 -14.03 36.11 -30.09
C HIS A 3 -14.26 36.74 -31.46
N THR A 4 -15.42 36.45 -32.06
CA THR A 4 -16.45 37.47 -32.38
C THR A 4 -17.81 36.81 -32.64
N GLU A 5 -18.80 37.17 -31.81
CA GLU A 5 -20.22 37.17 -32.15
C GLU A 5 -20.47 38.20 -33.27
N ASN A 6 -21.46 37.96 -34.14
CA ASN A 6 -22.28 39.09 -34.56
C ASN A 6 -23.69 38.70 -35.01
N ASP A 7 -24.57 39.60 -34.60
CA ASP A 7 -26.02 39.59 -34.54
C ASP A 7 -26.77 39.56 -35.88
N LYS A 8 -28.00 39.07 -35.76
CA LYS A 8 -29.12 39.30 -36.67
C LYS A 8 -29.41 40.80 -36.82
N LYS A 9 -29.69 41.27 -38.05
CA LYS A 9 -30.70 42.31 -38.30
C LYS A 9 -31.25 42.24 -39.73
N ARG A 10 -32.57 42.14 -39.80
CA ARG A 10 -33.42 42.37 -40.98
C ARG A 10 -33.23 43.81 -41.49
N ALA A 11 -33.34 43.99 -42.81
CA ALA A 11 -33.78 45.24 -43.41
C ALA A 11 -35.26 45.11 -43.82
N ASN A 12 -36.05 46.06 -43.34
CA ASN A 12 -37.45 46.32 -43.68
C ASN A 12 -37.52 47.55 -44.61
N PHE A 13 -38.74 47.76 -45.11
CA PHE A 13 -39.35 48.99 -45.62
C PHE A 13 -39.28 49.17 -47.16
N SER A 14 -40.35 49.35 -47.94
CA SER A 14 -41.70 49.94 -47.81
C SER A 14 -41.80 51.11 -48.79
N ALA A 15 -42.92 51.23 -49.52
CA ALA A 15 -43.68 52.47 -49.77
C ALA A 15 -44.70 52.19 -50.89
N LEU A 16 -45.99 52.03 -50.57
CA LEU A 16 -47.00 53.08 -50.38
C LEU A 16 -47.49 53.72 -51.69
N SER A 17 -48.73 53.41 -52.09
CA SER A 17 -49.88 54.34 -51.93
C SER A 17 -51.13 53.81 -52.66
N PRO A 18 -52.30 53.75 -52.00
CA PRO A 18 -53.61 53.61 -52.63
C PRO A 18 -54.26 54.98 -52.83
N ILE A 19 -55.02 55.22 -53.91
CA ILE A 19 -56.14 56.18 -53.94
C ILE A 19 -57.07 55.94 -55.14
N ASN A 20 -58.34 55.73 -54.78
CA ASN A 20 -59.63 56.06 -55.39
C ASN A 20 -60.11 55.43 -56.72
N GLY A 21 -61.24 54.73 -56.59
CA GLY A 21 -62.28 54.75 -57.61
C GLY A 21 -63.37 53.66 -57.52
N ALA A 22 -64.07 53.47 -56.39
CA ALA A 22 -65.44 52.92 -56.43
C ALA A 22 -66.17 53.15 -55.10
N ILE A 23 -67.32 53.80 -55.20
CA ILE A 23 -68.18 54.27 -54.12
C ILE A 23 -68.80 53.08 -53.37
N ILE A 24 -68.64 53.09 -52.06
CA ILE A 24 -69.39 52.28 -51.09
C ILE A 24 -70.75 52.98 -50.85
N LYS A 25 -71.86 52.24 -51.00
CA LYS A 25 -73.05 52.48 -50.19
C LYS A 25 -73.19 51.34 -49.18
N THR A 26 -72.82 51.66 -47.95
CA THR A 26 -73.03 50.89 -46.73
C THR A 26 -74.43 51.10 -46.19
N THR A 27 -75.09 50.00 -45.82
CA THR A 27 -75.88 49.79 -44.59
C THR A 27 -76.15 48.28 -44.54
N ALA A 28 -76.07 47.54 -43.44
CA ALA A 28 -75.69 47.79 -42.06
C ALA A 28 -75.37 46.41 -41.42
N THR A 29 -74.49 46.43 -40.41
CA THR A 29 -74.53 45.59 -39.19
C THR A 29 -74.77 44.07 -39.31
N GLY A 30 -73.72 43.26 -39.10
CA GLY A 30 -73.82 41.83 -38.76
C GLY A 30 -72.48 41.11 -38.58
N LYS A 31 -72.23 40.64 -37.34
CA LYS A 31 -71.15 39.79 -36.74
C LYS A 31 -70.03 39.16 -37.61
N PRO A 32 -68.77 39.07 -37.11
CA PRO A 32 -67.66 38.40 -37.77
C PRO A 32 -67.78 36.87 -37.66
N GLY A 33 -67.91 36.16 -38.79
CA GLY A 33 -68.01 34.69 -38.77
C GLY A 33 -68.30 33.99 -40.10
N ASP A 34 -68.67 34.71 -41.17
CA ASP A 34 -68.88 34.08 -42.48
C ASP A 34 -67.62 34.17 -43.36
N VAL A 35 -67.02 33.01 -43.61
CA VAL A 35 -65.98 32.84 -44.64
C VAL A 35 -66.58 33.23 -45.99
N LYS A 36 -66.16 34.36 -46.56
CA LYS A 36 -66.56 34.77 -47.91
C LYS A 36 -66.09 33.74 -48.93
N LYS A 37 -67.00 32.90 -49.44
CA LYS A 37 -66.73 32.01 -50.59
C LYS A 37 -66.51 32.86 -51.84
N ILE A 38 -65.33 32.72 -52.43
CA ILE A 38 -65.00 33.31 -53.73
C ILE A 38 -65.51 32.35 -54.81
N ILE A 39 -66.37 32.83 -55.71
CA ILE A 39 -66.88 32.05 -56.86
C ILE A 39 -66.13 32.52 -58.10
N ILE A 40 -65.37 31.62 -58.71
CA ILE A 40 -64.68 31.87 -59.99
C ILE A 40 -65.75 31.83 -61.10
N LYS A 41 -66.02 32.98 -61.73
CA LYS A 41 -66.95 33.05 -62.87
C LYS A 41 -66.27 32.50 -64.13
N ASN A 42 -67.01 31.71 -64.95
CA ASN A 42 -66.59 31.07 -66.20
C ASN A 42 -65.68 29.81 -66.12
N MET A 43 -65.79 28.98 -65.07
CA MET A 43 -65.23 27.62 -65.07
C MET A 43 -66.08 26.70 -65.96
N LYS A 44 -65.58 26.30 -67.14
CA LYS A 44 -66.33 25.50 -68.14
C LYS A 44 -66.36 23.98 -67.85
N SER A 45 -65.48 23.48 -67.00
CA SER A 45 -65.51 22.17 -66.36
C SER A 45 -64.37 22.11 -65.33
N TYR A 46 -64.50 21.29 -64.27
CA TYR A 46 -63.33 20.97 -63.45
C TYR A 46 -62.38 20.12 -64.31
N PRO A 47 -61.06 20.40 -64.33
CA PRO A 47 -60.11 19.46 -64.89
C PRO A 47 -60.26 18.13 -64.15
N SER A 48 -60.70 17.09 -64.87
CA SER A 48 -60.81 15.73 -64.34
C SER A 48 -59.56 14.96 -64.73
N ILE A 49 -59.03 14.20 -63.77
CA ILE A 49 -57.93 13.28 -63.99
C ILE A 49 -58.31 12.31 -65.13
N PRO A 50 -57.43 12.04 -66.11
CA PRO A 50 -57.66 11.00 -67.12
C PRO A 50 -57.97 9.65 -66.46
N GLU A 51 -58.92 8.87 -67.01
CA GLU A 51 -59.32 7.56 -66.42
C GLU A 51 -58.13 6.58 -66.25
N ASN A 52 -57.08 6.74 -67.06
CA ASN A 52 -55.87 5.92 -67.06
C ASN A 52 -54.68 6.56 -66.32
N PHE A 53 -54.85 7.70 -65.65
CA PHE A 53 -53.74 8.43 -65.01
C PHE A 53 -53.02 7.62 -63.94
N GLU A 54 -53.76 6.96 -63.05
CA GLU A 54 -53.18 6.13 -61.98
C GLU A 54 -52.32 5.00 -62.55
N GLU A 55 -52.87 4.22 -63.48
CA GLU A 55 -52.17 3.08 -64.09
C GLU A 55 -50.95 3.52 -64.89
N THR A 56 -51.05 4.62 -65.64
CA THR A 56 -49.96 5.12 -66.48
C THR A 56 -48.81 5.66 -65.62
N THR A 57 -49.14 6.43 -64.58
CA THR A 57 -48.16 7.04 -63.68
C THR A 57 -47.52 6.00 -62.76
N TRP A 58 -48.29 5.03 -62.26
CA TRP A 58 -47.74 3.90 -61.52
C TRP A 58 -46.81 3.05 -62.40
N ASN A 59 -47.17 2.78 -63.66
CA ASN A 59 -46.29 2.02 -64.56
C ASN A 59 -44.96 2.75 -64.83
N GLN A 60 -44.98 4.08 -64.93
CA GLN A 60 -43.77 4.90 -65.02
C GLN A 60 -42.88 4.73 -63.78
N LEU A 61 -43.45 4.87 -62.58
CA LEU A 61 -42.74 4.71 -61.31
C LEU A 61 -42.23 3.27 -61.10
N ARG A 62 -43.05 2.27 -61.43
CA ARG A 62 -42.71 0.85 -61.38
C ARG A 62 -41.49 0.53 -62.25
N LYS A 63 -41.45 1.02 -63.49
CA LYS A 63 -40.29 0.85 -64.38
C LYS A 63 -39.02 1.45 -63.77
N ALA A 64 -39.13 2.64 -63.17
CA ALA A 64 -37.99 3.28 -62.51
C ALA A 64 -37.48 2.47 -61.31
N VAL A 65 -38.37 1.96 -60.46
CA VAL A 65 -37.99 1.11 -59.32
C VAL A 65 -37.33 -0.19 -59.78
N ILE A 66 -37.89 -0.86 -60.79
CA ILE A 66 -37.28 -2.07 -61.37
C ILE A 66 -35.91 -1.75 -61.97
N ALA A 67 -35.77 -0.61 -62.65
CA ALA A 67 -34.50 -0.21 -63.23
C ALA A 67 -33.42 -0.02 -62.16
N ILE A 68 -33.77 0.63 -61.04
CA ILE A 68 -32.87 0.79 -59.87
C ILE A 68 -32.48 -0.57 -59.29
N GLN A 69 -33.46 -1.44 -59.04
CA GLN A 69 -33.27 -2.77 -58.45
C GLN A 69 -32.41 -3.69 -59.33
N THR A 70 -32.51 -3.55 -60.65
CA THR A 70 -31.72 -4.31 -61.63
C THR A 70 -30.44 -3.60 -62.05
N SER A 71 -30.12 -2.44 -61.45
CA SER A 71 -28.95 -1.61 -61.76
C SER A 71 -28.85 -1.23 -63.26
N THR A 72 -30.01 -0.97 -63.88
CA THR A 72 -30.15 -0.46 -65.25
C THR A 72 -30.49 1.03 -65.25
N PRO A 73 -30.17 1.79 -66.31
CA PRO A 73 -30.47 3.21 -66.38
C PRO A 73 -31.97 3.50 -66.38
N ILE A 74 -32.38 4.55 -65.67
CA ILE A 74 -33.78 4.99 -65.56
C ILE A 74 -34.18 5.74 -66.84
N GLU A 75 -35.33 5.41 -67.42
CA GLU A 75 -35.85 6.03 -68.66
C GLU A 75 -36.26 7.52 -68.47
N TYR A 76 -36.64 7.91 -67.25
CA TYR A 76 -37.19 9.23 -66.91
C TYR A 76 -36.26 10.00 -65.95
N SER A 77 -36.31 11.33 -65.99
CA SER A 77 -35.54 12.15 -65.04
C SER A 77 -36.08 12.03 -63.61
N LEU A 78 -35.19 12.16 -62.60
CA LEU A 78 -35.58 12.10 -61.19
C LEU A 78 -36.62 13.17 -60.83
N GLU A 79 -36.51 14.37 -61.40
CA GLU A 79 -37.50 15.45 -61.18
C GLU A 79 -38.89 15.07 -61.68
N CYS A 80 -38.97 14.47 -62.87
CA CYS A 80 -40.23 14.00 -63.44
C CYS A 80 -40.87 12.91 -62.57
N LEU A 81 -40.07 11.98 -62.06
CA LEU A 81 -40.54 10.91 -61.18
C LEU A 81 -41.00 11.45 -59.82
N CYS A 82 -40.27 12.40 -59.23
CA CYS A 82 -40.69 13.05 -57.98
C CYS A 82 -42.02 13.82 -58.14
N GLN A 83 -42.19 14.54 -59.25
CA GLN A 83 -43.44 15.24 -59.57
C GLN A 83 -44.60 14.26 -59.76
N ALA A 84 -44.35 13.13 -60.44
CA ALA A 84 -45.33 12.06 -60.60
C ALA A 84 -45.81 11.52 -59.23
N VAL A 85 -44.90 11.29 -58.28
CA VAL A 85 -45.25 10.91 -56.92
C VAL A 85 -46.06 12.00 -56.21
N SER A 86 -45.67 13.28 -56.34
CA SER A 86 -46.39 14.42 -55.74
C SER A 86 -47.84 14.48 -56.24
N HIS A 87 -48.05 14.43 -57.55
CA HIS A 87 -49.38 14.49 -58.15
C HIS A 87 -50.25 13.30 -57.70
N MET A 88 -49.70 12.08 -57.67
CA MET A 88 -50.45 10.92 -57.18
C MET A 88 -50.85 11.06 -55.70
N CYS A 89 -49.99 11.66 -54.87
CA CYS A 89 -50.30 11.89 -53.45
C CYS A 89 -51.34 13.02 -53.26
N GLU A 90 -51.29 14.09 -54.06
CA GLU A 90 -52.26 15.20 -54.04
C GLU A 90 -53.68 14.72 -54.37
N ASP A 91 -53.79 13.69 -55.22
CA ASP A 91 -55.05 13.05 -55.60
C ASP A 91 -55.51 11.93 -54.63
N LYS A 92 -54.95 11.87 -53.42
CA LYS A 92 -55.29 10.90 -52.35
C LYS A 92 -55.05 9.43 -52.69
N MET A 93 -54.08 9.15 -53.57
CA MET A 93 -53.65 7.79 -53.92
C MET A 93 -52.39 7.34 -53.14
N ASP A 94 -52.04 8.07 -52.08
CA ASP A 94 -50.86 7.88 -51.23
C ASP A 94 -50.79 6.50 -50.56
N SER A 95 -51.89 6.03 -49.97
CA SER A 95 -51.96 4.70 -49.32
C SER A 95 -51.71 3.55 -50.30
N GLN A 96 -52.40 3.57 -51.45
CA GLN A 96 -52.25 2.54 -52.48
C GLN A 96 -50.85 2.57 -53.10
N LEU A 97 -50.27 3.75 -53.28
CA LEU A 97 -48.91 3.93 -53.80
C LEU A 97 -47.86 3.31 -52.87
N TYR A 98 -48.01 3.49 -51.56
CA TYR A 98 -47.11 2.87 -50.56
C TYR A 98 -47.21 1.34 -50.60
N VAL A 99 -48.43 0.79 -50.63
CA VAL A 99 -48.65 -0.67 -50.72
C VAL A 99 -48.03 -1.25 -52.00
N ASN A 100 -48.25 -0.58 -53.14
CA ASN A 100 -47.71 -1.01 -54.42
C ASN A 100 -46.17 -0.97 -54.45
N LEU A 101 -45.56 0.07 -53.86
CA LEU A 101 -44.10 0.16 -53.71
C LEU A 101 -43.56 -0.95 -52.82
N THR A 102 -44.21 -1.18 -51.67
CA THR A 102 -43.84 -2.24 -50.71
C THR A 102 -43.83 -3.61 -51.39
N ALA A 103 -44.91 -3.95 -52.10
CA ALA A 103 -45.02 -5.23 -52.81
C ALA A 103 -43.94 -5.41 -53.88
N LEU A 104 -43.60 -4.34 -54.60
CA LEU A 104 -42.56 -4.37 -55.63
C LEU A 104 -41.16 -4.57 -55.03
N VAL A 105 -40.85 -3.90 -53.92
CA VAL A 105 -39.59 -4.11 -53.19
C VAL A 105 -39.53 -5.50 -52.59
N GLU A 106 -40.61 -5.97 -51.97
CA GLU A 106 -40.69 -7.30 -51.36
C GLU A 106 -40.47 -8.41 -52.40
N GLN A 107 -41.08 -8.30 -53.59
CA GLN A 107 -40.89 -9.27 -54.66
C GLN A 107 -39.42 -9.36 -55.09
N HIS A 108 -38.74 -8.22 -55.21
CA HIS A 108 -37.31 -8.18 -55.56
C HIS A 108 -36.44 -8.80 -54.48
N VAL A 109 -36.65 -8.44 -53.20
CA VAL A 109 -35.89 -8.98 -52.07
C VAL A 109 -36.05 -10.51 -51.98
N LYS A 110 -37.29 -11.02 -52.11
CA LYS A 110 -37.55 -12.48 -52.12
C LYS A 110 -36.84 -13.21 -53.25
N ALA A 111 -36.78 -12.63 -54.45
CA ALA A 111 -36.09 -13.24 -55.58
C ALA A 111 -34.57 -13.36 -55.34
N ASN A 112 -33.99 -12.43 -54.56
CA ASN A 112 -32.56 -12.37 -54.27
C ASN A 112 -32.10 -13.30 -53.14
N ILE A 113 -32.96 -14.10 -52.52
CA ILE A 113 -32.53 -15.09 -51.51
C ILE A 113 -31.83 -16.30 -52.13
N VAL A 114 -32.24 -16.70 -53.34
CA VAL A 114 -31.80 -17.93 -54.03
C VAL A 114 -30.27 -18.09 -54.08
N PRO A 115 -29.50 -17.03 -54.39
CA PRO A 115 -28.03 -17.12 -54.44
C PRO A 115 -27.35 -17.36 -53.08
N PHE A 116 -28.05 -17.21 -51.96
CA PHE A 116 -27.55 -17.50 -50.60
C PHE A 116 -27.90 -18.92 -50.11
N LEU A 117 -28.92 -19.53 -50.72
CA LEU A 117 -29.35 -20.89 -50.41
C LEU A 117 -28.51 -21.96 -51.12
N SER A 118 -27.84 -21.62 -52.23
CA SER A 118 -26.92 -22.53 -52.91
C SER A 118 -25.70 -22.86 -52.03
N GLU A 119 -25.10 -24.04 -52.22
CA GLU A 119 -23.85 -24.38 -51.55
C GLU A 119 -22.70 -23.56 -52.15
N SER A 120 -22.15 -22.64 -51.36
CA SER A 120 -20.86 -22.02 -51.62
C SER A 120 -19.83 -22.63 -50.67
N GLY A 121 -18.79 -23.26 -51.22
CA GLY A 121 -17.75 -23.92 -50.41
C GLY A 121 -16.86 -22.98 -49.60
N ASP A 122 -16.72 -21.71 -50.02
CA ASP A 122 -15.88 -20.71 -49.35
C ASP A 122 -16.73 -19.70 -48.56
N LYS A 123 -16.56 -19.73 -47.23
CA LYS A 123 -17.23 -18.83 -46.28
C LYS A 123 -16.86 -17.36 -46.50
N LEU A 124 -15.63 -17.02 -46.91
CA LEU A 124 -15.23 -15.64 -47.17
C LEU A 124 -15.91 -15.09 -48.42
N VAL A 125 -15.99 -15.90 -49.48
CA VAL A 125 -16.71 -15.54 -50.71
C VAL A 125 -18.20 -15.32 -50.41
N TYR A 126 -18.78 -16.18 -49.58
CA TYR A 126 -20.15 -16.02 -49.10
C TYR A 126 -20.36 -14.70 -48.35
N LEU A 127 -19.48 -14.34 -47.43
CA LEU A 127 -19.59 -13.09 -46.66
C LEU A 127 -19.43 -11.85 -47.54
N LYS A 128 -18.49 -11.85 -48.50
CA LYS A 128 -18.35 -10.75 -49.47
C LYS A 128 -19.61 -10.57 -50.30
N LYS A 129 -20.17 -11.68 -50.78
CA LYS A 129 -21.44 -11.68 -51.50
C LYS A 129 -22.56 -11.07 -50.64
N MET A 130 -22.72 -11.51 -49.38
CA MET A 130 -23.72 -10.94 -48.48
C MET A 130 -23.54 -9.43 -48.30
N ASN A 131 -22.29 -8.98 -48.13
CA ASN A 131 -21.97 -7.56 -48.00
C ASN A 131 -22.31 -6.76 -49.27
N ASP A 132 -21.95 -7.26 -50.45
CA ASP A 132 -22.19 -6.58 -51.71
C ASP A 132 -23.70 -6.42 -51.97
N TYR A 133 -24.48 -7.48 -51.69
CA TYR A 133 -25.94 -7.42 -51.77
C TYR A 133 -26.55 -6.44 -50.78
N TRP A 134 -26.07 -6.41 -49.54
CA TRP A 134 -26.52 -5.44 -48.54
C TRP A 134 -26.23 -3.99 -48.96
N GLN A 135 -24.99 -3.71 -49.39
CA GLN A 135 -24.60 -2.39 -49.85
C GLN A 135 -25.41 -1.95 -51.07
N SER A 136 -25.63 -2.85 -52.02
CA SER A 136 -26.48 -2.61 -53.19
C SER A 136 -27.91 -2.30 -52.78
N HIS A 137 -28.52 -3.10 -51.90
CA HIS A 137 -29.87 -2.89 -51.37
C HIS A 137 -30.00 -1.52 -50.68
N CYS A 138 -29.06 -1.15 -49.81
CA CYS A 138 -29.05 0.15 -49.17
C CYS A 138 -29.00 1.29 -50.20
N GLN A 139 -28.12 1.21 -51.20
CA GLN A 139 -28.00 2.25 -52.23
C GLN A 139 -29.26 2.37 -53.08
N GLN A 140 -29.86 1.23 -53.45
CA GLN A 140 -31.13 1.18 -54.17
C GLN A 140 -32.25 1.81 -53.35
N MET A 141 -32.36 1.49 -52.05
CA MET A 141 -33.37 2.05 -51.16
C MET A 141 -33.20 3.56 -50.93
N ILE A 142 -31.96 4.08 -50.86
CA ILE A 142 -31.71 5.54 -50.81
C ILE A 142 -32.24 6.22 -52.07
N MET A 143 -32.04 5.61 -53.24
CA MET A 143 -32.50 6.16 -54.51
C MET A 143 -34.02 6.10 -54.65
N ILE A 144 -34.63 4.98 -54.27
CA ILE A 144 -36.09 4.83 -54.22
C ILE A 144 -36.69 5.86 -53.26
N ARG A 145 -36.15 6.00 -52.04
CA ARG A 145 -36.61 7.01 -51.07
C ARG A 145 -36.48 8.43 -51.63
N SER A 146 -35.45 8.70 -52.43
CA SER A 146 -35.24 10.02 -53.04
C SER A 146 -36.31 10.34 -54.09
N ILE A 147 -36.74 9.35 -54.89
CA ILE A 147 -37.86 9.49 -55.85
C ILE A 147 -39.20 9.64 -55.12
N PHE A 148 -39.41 8.85 -54.07
CA PHE A 148 -40.64 8.81 -53.29
C PHE A 148 -40.60 9.74 -52.07
N LEU A 149 -39.78 10.79 -52.09
CA LEU A 149 -39.55 11.68 -50.94
C LEU A 149 -40.83 12.36 -50.48
N TYR A 150 -41.71 12.72 -51.41
CA TYR A 150 -43.01 13.33 -51.08
C TYR A 150 -43.89 12.34 -50.30
N LEU A 151 -43.95 11.08 -50.72
CA LEU A 151 -44.69 10.03 -50.03
C LEU A 151 -44.14 9.79 -48.61
N ASP A 152 -42.81 9.73 -48.46
CA ASP A 152 -42.13 9.55 -47.17
C ASP A 152 -42.35 10.74 -46.20
N ARG A 153 -42.42 11.98 -46.72
CA ARG A 153 -42.57 13.18 -45.88
C ARG A 153 -44.00 13.61 -45.61
N ILE A 154 -44.96 13.25 -46.47
CA ILE A 154 -46.34 13.70 -46.35
C ILE A 154 -47.24 12.58 -45.85
N TYR A 155 -47.18 11.39 -46.46
CA TYR A 155 -48.04 10.28 -46.06
C TYR A 155 -47.49 9.56 -44.84
N VAL A 156 -46.27 9.03 -44.93
CA VAL A 156 -45.66 8.23 -43.85
C VAL A 156 -45.52 9.07 -42.58
N LEU A 157 -45.02 10.30 -42.68
CA LEU A 157 -44.83 11.16 -41.51
C LEU A 157 -46.14 11.47 -40.75
N ASN A 158 -47.28 11.49 -41.44
CA ASN A 158 -48.59 11.73 -40.83
C ASN A 158 -49.28 10.43 -40.38
N ASN A 159 -48.71 9.26 -40.67
CA ASN A 159 -49.24 7.94 -40.32
C ASN A 159 -48.22 7.14 -39.51
N PRO A 160 -48.20 7.30 -38.17
CA PRO A 160 -47.17 6.70 -37.31
C PRO A 160 -47.17 5.16 -37.29
N THR A 161 -48.20 4.51 -37.82
CA THR A 161 -48.28 3.04 -37.98
C THR A 161 -47.60 2.53 -39.25
N VAL A 162 -47.14 3.43 -40.13
CA VAL A 162 -46.52 3.09 -41.42
C VAL A 162 -45.01 3.34 -41.32
N HIS A 163 -44.20 2.36 -41.69
CA HIS A 163 -42.75 2.49 -41.70
C HIS A 163 -42.28 3.46 -42.78
N SER A 164 -41.21 4.21 -42.51
CA SER A 164 -40.53 4.97 -43.57
C SER A 164 -40.07 4.05 -44.68
N ILE A 165 -39.89 4.59 -45.89
CA ILE A 165 -39.45 3.78 -47.04
C ILE A 165 -38.11 3.08 -46.73
N TRP A 166 -37.24 3.75 -45.96
CA TRP A 166 -36.00 3.16 -45.48
C TRP A 166 -36.24 1.98 -44.53
N GLU A 167 -37.03 2.18 -43.48
CA GLU A 167 -37.36 1.13 -42.50
C GLU A 167 -38.07 -0.07 -43.13
N MET A 168 -39.01 0.17 -44.03
CA MET A 168 -39.67 -0.87 -44.83
C MET A 168 -38.64 -1.69 -45.62
N GLY A 169 -37.68 -1.02 -46.28
CA GLY A 169 -36.59 -1.72 -46.98
C GLY A 169 -35.71 -2.57 -46.06
N LEU A 170 -35.44 -2.08 -44.84
CA LEU A 170 -34.69 -2.83 -43.82
C LEU A 170 -35.48 -4.03 -43.29
N GLU A 171 -36.76 -3.86 -43.01
CA GLU A 171 -37.66 -4.93 -42.55
C GLU A 171 -37.78 -6.04 -43.59
N LEU A 172 -38.00 -5.69 -44.87
CA LEU A 172 -38.07 -6.68 -45.95
C LEU A 172 -36.76 -7.48 -46.10
N PHE A 173 -35.61 -6.81 -46.01
CA PHE A 173 -34.31 -7.50 -46.06
C PHE A 173 -34.10 -8.40 -44.84
N ARG A 174 -34.51 -7.93 -43.65
CA ARG A 174 -34.45 -8.68 -42.40
C ARG A 174 -35.25 -9.97 -42.51
N ASP A 175 -36.52 -9.88 -42.89
CA ASP A 175 -37.47 -10.99 -42.83
C ASP A 175 -37.18 -12.04 -43.91
N HIS A 176 -36.89 -11.59 -45.13
CA HIS A 176 -36.74 -12.50 -46.27
C HIS A 176 -35.32 -13.00 -46.47
N ILE A 177 -34.28 -12.25 -46.06
CA ILE A 177 -32.87 -12.64 -46.27
C ILE A 177 -32.19 -12.94 -44.93
N ALA A 178 -32.06 -11.95 -44.04
CA ALA A 178 -31.19 -12.06 -42.88
C ALA A 178 -31.71 -12.99 -41.76
N MET A 179 -33.03 -13.13 -41.62
CA MET A 179 -33.68 -14.03 -40.67
C MET A 179 -33.94 -15.43 -41.24
N ASN A 180 -33.62 -15.67 -42.52
CA ASN A 180 -33.60 -17.04 -43.02
C ASN A 180 -32.57 -17.87 -42.23
N ASN A 181 -33.02 -18.98 -41.63
CA ASN A 181 -32.20 -19.78 -40.72
C ASN A 181 -30.83 -20.18 -41.29
N LEU A 182 -30.79 -20.60 -42.57
CA LEU A 182 -29.54 -21.03 -43.21
C LEU A 182 -28.62 -19.85 -43.49
N VAL A 183 -29.17 -18.75 -44.00
CA VAL A 183 -28.41 -17.52 -44.32
C VAL A 183 -27.83 -16.92 -43.04
N GLN A 184 -28.65 -16.79 -42.00
CA GLN A 184 -28.24 -16.28 -40.69
C GLN A 184 -27.11 -17.13 -40.11
N ALA A 185 -27.28 -18.45 -40.09
CA ALA A 185 -26.28 -19.37 -39.52
C ALA A 185 -24.94 -19.25 -40.25
N ARG A 186 -24.93 -19.28 -41.59
CA ARG A 186 -23.72 -19.16 -42.41
C ARG A 186 -23.04 -17.81 -42.25
N THR A 187 -23.81 -16.72 -42.20
CA THR A 187 -23.27 -15.37 -41.99
C THR A 187 -22.61 -15.24 -40.63
N VAL A 188 -23.30 -15.67 -39.56
CA VAL A 188 -22.77 -15.59 -38.20
C VAL A 188 -21.55 -16.50 -38.04
N GLU A 189 -21.61 -17.75 -38.50
CA GLU A 189 -20.48 -18.69 -38.43
C GLU A 189 -19.27 -18.16 -39.20
N GLY A 190 -19.48 -17.59 -40.39
CA GLY A 190 -18.41 -16.97 -41.17
C GLY A 190 -17.75 -15.81 -40.44
N ILE A 191 -18.54 -14.91 -39.84
CA ILE A 191 -18.02 -13.77 -39.06
C ILE A 191 -17.21 -14.28 -37.87
N LEU A 192 -17.71 -15.27 -37.14
CA LEU A 192 -17.00 -15.84 -35.98
C LEU A 192 -15.65 -16.45 -36.37
N ILE A 193 -15.59 -17.18 -37.49
CA ILE A 193 -14.33 -17.76 -38.01
C ILE A 193 -13.32 -16.69 -38.40
N LEU A 194 -13.76 -15.58 -39.01
CA LEU A 194 -12.86 -14.48 -39.31
C LEU A 194 -12.29 -13.85 -38.03
N ILE A 195 -13.13 -13.64 -37.00
CA ILE A 195 -12.65 -13.10 -35.72
C ILE A 195 -11.69 -14.09 -35.04
N GLU A 196 -11.98 -15.39 -35.08
CA GLU A 196 -11.11 -16.43 -34.54
C GLU A 196 -9.75 -16.46 -35.25
N LYS A 197 -9.72 -16.39 -36.59
CA LYS A 197 -8.48 -16.28 -37.37
C LYS A 197 -7.67 -15.05 -36.98
N GLU A 198 -8.32 -13.89 -36.82
CA GLU A 198 -7.66 -12.67 -36.36
C GLU A 198 -7.06 -12.83 -34.95
N ARG A 199 -7.73 -13.53 -34.04
CA ARG A 199 -7.19 -13.84 -32.69
C ARG A 199 -5.96 -14.75 -32.73
N HIS A 200 -5.83 -15.58 -33.76
CA HIS A 200 -4.65 -16.41 -34.00
C HIS A 200 -3.53 -15.67 -34.76
N GLY A 201 -3.76 -14.40 -35.15
CA GLY A 201 -2.77 -13.56 -35.82
C GLY A 201 -2.88 -13.53 -37.35
N ASP A 202 -3.90 -14.15 -37.93
CA ASP A 202 -4.15 -14.06 -39.37
C ASP A 202 -4.65 -12.66 -39.75
N THR A 203 -4.30 -12.21 -40.96
CA THR A 203 -4.84 -10.97 -41.51
C THR A 203 -6.26 -11.18 -42.03
N VAL A 204 -7.19 -10.34 -41.57
CA VAL A 204 -8.60 -10.40 -41.96
C VAL A 204 -9.09 -9.05 -42.48
N ASP A 205 -10.12 -9.08 -43.32
CA ASP A 205 -10.76 -7.88 -43.83
C ASP A 205 -11.67 -7.25 -42.75
N ARG A 206 -11.10 -6.34 -41.95
CA ARG A 206 -11.82 -5.60 -40.91
C ARG A 206 -12.95 -4.73 -41.49
N SER A 207 -12.85 -4.29 -42.73
CA SER A 207 -13.88 -3.46 -43.38
C SER A 207 -15.13 -4.28 -43.68
N LEU A 208 -14.94 -5.53 -44.13
CA LEU A 208 -16.00 -6.49 -44.34
C LEU A 208 -16.71 -6.84 -43.03
N LEU A 209 -15.95 -7.14 -41.96
CA LEU A 209 -16.50 -7.41 -40.63
C LEU A 209 -17.33 -6.23 -40.11
N LYS A 210 -16.79 -5.02 -40.20
CA LYS A 210 -17.47 -3.80 -39.77
C LYS A 210 -18.78 -3.58 -40.52
N SER A 211 -18.78 -3.78 -41.83
CA SER A 211 -19.97 -3.61 -42.68
C SER A 211 -21.05 -4.64 -42.36
N LEU A 212 -20.68 -5.92 -42.22
CA LEU A 212 -21.62 -7.00 -41.91
C LEU A 212 -22.16 -6.92 -40.47
N LEU A 213 -21.35 -6.57 -39.49
CA LEU A 213 -21.83 -6.39 -38.11
C LEU A 213 -22.73 -5.17 -38.01
N ARG A 214 -22.40 -4.08 -38.71
CA ARG A 214 -23.28 -2.91 -38.82
C ARG A 214 -24.60 -3.25 -39.50
N MET A 215 -24.58 -4.07 -40.54
CA MET A 215 -25.81 -4.62 -41.14
C MET A 215 -26.66 -5.35 -40.10
N LEU A 216 -26.07 -6.24 -39.29
CA LEU A 216 -26.83 -6.94 -38.24
C LEU A 216 -27.40 -5.97 -37.17
N SER A 217 -26.68 -4.89 -36.85
CA SER A 217 -27.17 -3.83 -35.95
C SER A 217 -28.29 -3.00 -36.58
N ASP A 218 -28.14 -2.57 -37.85
CA ASP A 218 -29.15 -1.80 -38.59
C ASP A 218 -30.43 -2.62 -38.79
N LEU A 219 -30.31 -3.94 -38.96
CA LEU A 219 -31.41 -4.91 -39.01
C LEU A 219 -31.92 -5.34 -37.63
N GLN A 220 -31.35 -4.81 -36.53
CA GLN A 220 -31.72 -5.10 -35.14
C GLN A 220 -31.72 -6.61 -34.77
N ILE A 221 -30.88 -7.41 -35.41
CA ILE A 221 -30.72 -8.85 -35.12
C ILE A 221 -29.37 -9.19 -34.47
N TYR A 222 -28.50 -8.20 -34.29
CA TYR A 222 -27.15 -8.36 -33.74
C TYR A 222 -27.12 -9.15 -32.42
N ARG A 223 -27.95 -8.75 -31.45
CA ARG A 223 -27.94 -9.34 -30.09
C ARG A 223 -28.36 -10.81 -30.09
N ASP A 224 -29.44 -11.12 -30.80
CA ASP A 224 -30.04 -12.45 -30.79
C ASP A 224 -29.32 -13.43 -31.72
N ALA A 225 -28.88 -12.97 -32.90
CA ALA A 225 -28.26 -13.83 -33.89
C ALA A 225 -26.76 -14.02 -33.68
N PHE A 226 -26.04 -12.96 -33.28
CA PHE A 226 -24.57 -12.91 -33.23
C PHE A 226 -24.00 -12.86 -31.81
N GLU A 227 -24.40 -11.87 -30.99
CA GLU A 227 -23.72 -11.54 -29.73
C GLU A 227 -23.61 -12.75 -28.78
N GLN A 228 -24.70 -13.49 -28.58
CA GLN A 228 -24.69 -14.66 -27.69
C GLN A 228 -23.71 -15.75 -28.18
N LYS A 229 -23.71 -16.04 -29.49
CA LYS A 229 -22.80 -17.03 -30.08
C LYS A 229 -21.36 -16.56 -30.05
N PHE A 230 -21.13 -15.27 -30.28
CA PHE A 230 -19.82 -14.63 -30.18
C PHE A 230 -19.23 -14.72 -28.77
N LEU A 231 -20.03 -14.42 -27.75
CA LEU A 231 -19.61 -14.51 -26.35
C LEU A 231 -19.34 -15.97 -25.93
N MET A 232 -20.15 -16.91 -26.39
CA MET A 232 -19.92 -18.35 -26.16
C MET A 232 -18.61 -18.83 -26.80
N ALA A 233 -18.38 -18.52 -28.08
CA ALA A 233 -17.14 -18.87 -28.77
C ALA A 233 -15.92 -18.23 -28.09
N THR A 234 -16.03 -16.97 -27.70
CA THR A 234 -14.97 -16.24 -26.98
C THR A 234 -14.67 -16.86 -25.62
N LYS A 235 -15.71 -17.28 -24.87
CA LYS A 235 -15.53 -17.98 -23.60
C LYS A 235 -14.74 -19.27 -23.80
N HIS A 236 -15.12 -20.11 -24.76
CA HIS A 236 -14.45 -21.39 -25.02
C HIS A 236 -12.99 -21.21 -25.44
N LEU A 237 -12.72 -20.24 -26.31
CA LEU A 237 -11.36 -19.92 -26.75
C LEU A 237 -10.47 -19.52 -25.57
N TYR A 238 -10.87 -18.49 -24.80
CA TYR A 238 -10.04 -18.00 -23.70
C TYR A 238 -9.99 -18.95 -22.50
N GLN A 239 -10.97 -19.84 -22.34
CA GLN A 239 -10.90 -20.92 -21.36
C GLN A 239 -9.76 -21.90 -21.69
N ALA A 240 -9.70 -22.37 -22.95
CA ALA A 240 -8.65 -23.27 -23.40
C ALA A 240 -7.27 -22.58 -23.41
N GLU A 241 -7.22 -21.34 -23.87
CA GLU A 241 -5.97 -20.55 -23.92
C GLU A 241 -5.43 -20.24 -22.52
N GLY A 242 -6.29 -19.86 -21.57
CA GLY A 242 -5.89 -19.59 -20.18
C GLY A 242 -5.27 -20.82 -19.51
N GLN A 243 -5.88 -22.00 -19.69
CA GLN A 243 -5.35 -23.27 -19.18
C GLN A 243 -3.99 -23.60 -19.81
N ALA A 244 -3.91 -23.62 -21.14
CA ALA A 244 -2.68 -23.98 -21.85
C ALA A 244 -1.53 -23.01 -21.51
N LYS A 245 -1.79 -21.70 -21.49
CA LYS A 245 -0.76 -20.69 -21.23
C LYS A 245 -0.33 -20.62 -19.77
N MET A 246 -1.17 -20.97 -18.80
CA MET A 246 -0.70 -21.09 -17.40
C MET A 246 0.27 -22.26 -17.19
N GLU A 247 0.12 -23.34 -17.96
CA GLU A 247 1.03 -24.48 -17.92
C GLU A 247 2.34 -24.18 -18.66
N GLU A 248 2.25 -23.59 -19.86
CA GLU A 248 3.38 -23.31 -20.76
C GLU A 248 4.26 -22.15 -20.28
N LEU A 249 3.66 -21.08 -19.75
CA LEU A 249 4.38 -19.84 -19.43
C LEU A 249 4.66 -19.68 -17.93
N ASP A 250 5.69 -18.89 -17.64
CA ASP A 250 5.89 -18.34 -16.31
C ASP A 250 4.92 -17.19 -16.05
N VAL A 251 4.68 -16.91 -14.77
CA VAL A 251 3.68 -15.90 -14.35
C VAL A 251 3.90 -14.51 -14.97
N PRO A 252 5.13 -13.95 -15.04
CA PRO A 252 5.35 -12.65 -15.69
C PRO A 252 4.88 -12.62 -17.16
N ASP A 253 5.25 -13.65 -17.93
CA ASP A 253 4.93 -13.75 -19.35
C ASP A 253 3.44 -14.01 -19.56
N TYR A 254 2.82 -14.82 -18.68
CA TYR A 254 1.38 -15.01 -18.66
C TYR A 254 0.64 -13.69 -18.42
N LEU A 255 1.05 -12.88 -17.44
CA LEU A 255 0.42 -11.58 -17.18
C LEU A 255 0.58 -10.62 -18.36
N GLN A 256 1.73 -10.64 -19.05
CA GLN A 256 1.93 -9.85 -20.26
C GLN A 256 1.02 -10.32 -21.40
N HIS A 257 0.85 -11.63 -21.55
CA HIS A 257 -0.08 -12.23 -22.51
C HIS A 257 -1.52 -11.81 -22.25
N VAL A 258 -1.98 -11.84 -20.99
CA VAL A 258 -3.34 -11.40 -20.62
C VAL A 258 -3.56 -9.93 -20.96
N ASP A 259 -2.60 -9.06 -20.63
CA ASP A 259 -2.69 -7.62 -20.94
C ASP A 259 -2.74 -7.39 -22.46
N LYS A 260 -1.93 -8.12 -23.23
CA LYS A 260 -1.98 -8.11 -24.69
C LYS A 260 -3.37 -8.48 -25.22
N ARG A 261 -3.96 -9.59 -24.74
CA ARG A 261 -5.29 -10.04 -25.17
C ARG A 261 -6.39 -9.04 -24.84
N LEU A 262 -6.36 -8.43 -23.65
CA LEU A 262 -7.32 -7.39 -23.28
C LEU A 262 -7.23 -6.18 -24.22
N ASN A 263 -6.02 -5.74 -24.56
CA ASN A 263 -5.82 -4.63 -25.50
C ASN A 263 -6.28 -4.98 -26.91
N GLU A 264 -6.00 -6.19 -27.40
CA GLU A 264 -6.49 -6.66 -28.70
C GLU A 264 -8.03 -6.71 -28.77
N GLU A 265 -8.71 -7.15 -27.72
CA GLU A 265 -10.18 -7.15 -27.68
C GLU A 265 -10.78 -5.74 -27.59
N GLU A 266 -10.11 -4.82 -26.87
CA GLU A 266 -10.52 -3.42 -26.83
C GLU A 266 -10.36 -2.77 -28.21
N GLU A 267 -9.29 -3.07 -28.93
CA GLU A 267 -9.08 -2.62 -30.31
C GLU A 267 -10.19 -3.15 -31.24
N ARG A 268 -10.60 -4.42 -31.10
CA ARG A 268 -11.72 -5.00 -31.88
C ARG A 268 -13.05 -4.30 -31.59
N LEU A 269 -13.28 -3.93 -30.33
CA LEU A 269 -14.45 -3.15 -29.91
C LEU A 269 -14.50 -1.78 -30.58
N GLU A 270 -13.36 -1.10 -30.72
CA GLU A 270 -13.29 0.19 -31.39
C GLU A 270 -13.44 0.10 -32.91
N HIS A 271 -13.01 -1.01 -33.52
CA HIS A 271 -13.00 -1.15 -34.98
C HIS A 271 -14.35 -1.58 -35.57
N TYR A 272 -14.91 -2.71 -35.11
CA TYR A 272 -16.01 -3.37 -35.81
C TYR A 272 -17.13 -3.96 -34.94
N LEU A 273 -16.96 -4.13 -33.62
CA LEU A 273 -18.03 -4.65 -32.75
C LEU A 273 -18.98 -3.52 -32.32
N ASP A 274 -20.19 -3.91 -31.91
CA ASP A 274 -21.17 -2.97 -31.38
C ASP A 274 -20.81 -2.59 -29.93
N GLY A 275 -21.04 -1.33 -29.57
CA GLY A 275 -20.75 -0.81 -28.23
C GLY A 275 -21.51 -1.54 -27.10
N CYS A 276 -22.66 -2.16 -27.39
CA CYS A 276 -23.39 -2.92 -26.39
C CYS A 276 -22.66 -4.19 -25.90
N THR A 277 -21.75 -4.74 -26.70
CA THR A 277 -21.00 -5.97 -26.36
C THR A 277 -19.79 -5.72 -25.47
N ARG A 278 -19.32 -4.46 -25.37
CA ARG A 278 -18.10 -4.08 -24.63
C ARG A 278 -18.05 -4.66 -23.22
N HIS A 279 -19.09 -4.43 -22.42
CA HIS A 279 -19.09 -4.87 -21.03
C HIS A 279 -19.01 -6.39 -20.91
N GLN A 280 -19.86 -7.11 -21.66
CA GLN A 280 -19.99 -8.55 -21.55
C GLN A 280 -18.75 -9.29 -22.11
N LEU A 281 -18.14 -8.75 -23.17
CA LEU A 281 -16.91 -9.28 -23.75
C LEU A 281 -15.75 -9.17 -22.76
N ILE A 282 -15.45 -7.97 -22.27
CA ILE A 282 -14.31 -7.74 -21.39
C ILE A 282 -14.46 -8.55 -20.09
N VAL A 283 -15.65 -8.57 -19.49
CA VAL A 283 -15.91 -9.41 -18.30
C VAL A 283 -15.70 -10.90 -18.58
N THR A 284 -16.02 -11.37 -19.79
CA THR A 284 -15.80 -12.76 -20.17
C THR A 284 -14.31 -13.08 -20.28
N VAL A 285 -13.52 -12.22 -20.91
CA VAL A 285 -12.07 -12.37 -21.05
C VAL A 285 -11.39 -12.30 -19.68
N GLU A 286 -11.71 -11.28 -18.87
CA GLU A 286 -11.18 -11.13 -17.51
C GLU A 286 -11.53 -12.33 -16.63
N ARG A 287 -12.74 -12.89 -16.77
CA ARG A 287 -13.11 -14.11 -16.05
C ARG A 287 -12.23 -15.29 -16.47
N GLN A 288 -12.15 -15.58 -17.77
CA GLN A 288 -11.45 -16.78 -18.24
C GLN A 288 -9.93 -16.70 -18.06
N LEU A 289 -9.30 -15.54 -18.28
CA LEU A 289 -7.85 -15.40 -18.22
C LEU A 289 -7.32 -15.00 -16.84
N ILE A 290 -8.13 -14.35 -16.00
CA ILE A 290 -7.68 -13.87 -14.68
C ILE A 290 -8.42 -14.61 -13.58
N ASN A 291 -9.75 -14.49 -13.50
CA ASN A 291 -10.53 -14.93 -12.33
C ASN A 291 -10.40 -16.43 -12.06
N GLU A 292 -10.53 -17.28 -13.09
CA GLU A 292 -10.40 -18.74 -12.94
C GLU A 292 -8.98 -19.19 -12.55
N HIS A 293 -7.98 -18.32 -12.74
CA HIS A 293 -6.56 -18.62 -12.54
C HIS A 293 -5.91 -17.85 -11.39
N VAL A 294 -6.66 -17.03 -10.62
CA VAL A 294 -6.14 -16.20 -9.51
C VAL A 294 -5.25 -17.02 -8.57
N THR A 295 -5.75 -18.13 -8.06
CA THR A 295 -5.01 -18.96 -7.10
C THR A 295 -3.76 -19.57 -7.72
N GLY A 296 -3.82 -20.03 -8.98
CA GLY A 296 -2.68 -20.60 -9.69
C GLY A 296 -1.57 -19.58 -9.94
N ILE A 297 -1.93 -18.37 -10.35
CA ILE A 297 -1.00 -17.24 -10.57
C ILE A 297 -0.28 -16.89 -9.26
N LEU A 298 -1.03 -16.75 -8.16
CA LEU A 298 -0.47 -16.36 -6.87
C LEU A 298 0.44 -17.47 -6.28
N GLN A 299 0.02 -18.73 -6.36
CA GLN A 299 0.79 -19.86 -5.83
C GLN A 299 2.07 -20.13 -6.62
N LYS A 300 2.03 -20.02 -7.96
CA LYS A 300 3.20 -20.30 -8.83
C LYS A 300 4.22 -19.17 -8.83
N GLY A 301 3.77 -17.90 -8.77
CA GLY A 301 4.65 -16.77 -9.11
C GLY A 301 4.82 -15.66 -8.07
N LEU A 302 3.88 -15.43 -7.14
CA LEU A 302 3.94 -14.24 -6.28
C LEU A 302 5.20 -14.20 -5.41
N ASP A 303 5.55 -15.33 -4.77
CA ASP A 303 6.73 -15.43 -3.89
C ASP A 303 8.00 -15.04 -4.67
N GLN A 304 8.19 -15.56 -5.89
CA GLN A 304 9.35 -15.26 -6.74
C GLN A 304 9.39 -13.78 -7.15
N LEU A 305 8.25 -13.21 -7.58
CA LEU A 305 8.17 -11.80 -7.95
C LEU A 305 8.55 -10.86 -6.79
N LEU A 306 8.11 -11.19 -5.57
CA LEU A 306 8.44 -10.44 -4.37
C LEU A 306 9.91 -10.64 -3.94
N GLU A 307 10.47 -11.84 -4.12
CA GLU A 307 11.86 -12.13 -3.79
C GLU A 307 12.84 -11.44 -4.75
N GLU A 308 12.60 -11.53 -6.06
CA GLU A 308 13.38 -10.88 -7.13
C GLU A 308 13.14 -9.37 -7.26
N ASN A 309 12.17 -8.81 -6.53
CA ASN A 309 11.83 -7.38 -6.57
C ASN A 309 11.40 -6.90 -7.97
N ARG A 310 10.61 -7.70 -8.70
CA ARG A 310 10.15 -7.38 -10.06
C ARG A 310 8.99 -6.40 -10.06
N LEU A 311 9.30 -5.11 -9.89
CA LEU A 311 8.31 -4.04 -9.69
C LEU A 311 7.35 -3.86 -10.87
N SER A 312 7.81 -4.00 -12.11
CA SER A 312 6.97 -3.91 -13.31
C SER A 312 5.87 -4.97 -13.32
N ASP A 313 6.26 -6.20 -13.00
CA ASP A 313 5.40 -7.37 -13.07
C ASP A 313 4.41 -7.37 -11.90
N LEU A 314 4.85 -6.94 -10.71
CA LEU A 314 3.97 -6.71 -9.55
C LEU A 314 2.93 -5.60 -9.82
N THR A 315 3.31 -4.53 -10.52
CA THR A 315 2.38 -3.47 -10.92
C THR A 315 1.34 -4.00 -11.91
N ARG A 316 1.78 -4.79 -12.90
CA ARG A 316 0.89 -5.45 -13.87
C ARG A 316 -0.07 -6.43 -13.17
N LEU A 317 0.45 -7.25 -12.26
CA LEU A 317 -0.33 -8.18 -11.45
C LEU A 317 -1.43 -7.43 -10.68
N TYR A 318 -1.10 -6.36 -9.99
CA TYR A 318 -2.07 -5.56 -9.22
C TYR A 318 -3.15 -4.94 -10.12
N LYS A 319 -2.77 -4.36 -11.27
CA LYS A 319 -3.71 -3.79 -12.24
C LYS A 319 -4.65 -4.81 -12.87
N LEU A 320 -4.19 -6.04 -13.11
CA LEU A 320 -5.03 -7.12 -13.63
C LEU A 320 -5.97 -7.64 -12.54
N PHE A 321 -5.48 -7.77 -11.30
CA PHE A 321 -6.26 -8.28 -10.18
C PHE A 321 -7.29 -7.27 -9.66
N SER A 322 -7.12 -5.97 -9.91
CA SER A 322 -8.11 -4.94 -9.60
C SER A 322 -9.35 -4.98 -10.49
N ARG A 323 -9.25 -5.61 -11.68
CA ARG A 323 -10.36 -5.78 -12.62
C ARG A 323 -11.34 -6.88 -12.19
N VAL A 324 -10.85 -7.91 -11.50
CA VAL A 324 -11.67 -9.05 -11.09
C VAL A 324 -12.18 -8.92 -9.66
N LYS A 325 -13.41 -9.39 -9.43
CA LYS A 325 -14.00 -9.43 -8.10
C LYS A 325 -13.15 -10.31 -7.18
N ASN A 326 -12.86 -9.82 -5.97
CA ASN A 326 -12.02 -10.47 -4.96
C ASN A 326 -10.52 -10.66 -5.32
N GLY A 327 -10.06 -10.33 -6.54
CA GLY A 327 -8.65 -10.51 -6.91
C GLY A 327 -7.69 -9.77 -6.00
N THR A 328 -7.95 -8.49 -5.73
CA THR A 328 -7.13 -7.69 -4.79
C THR A 328 -7.17 -8.22 -3.36
N THR A 329 -8.28 -8.83 -2.93
CA THR A 329 -8.40 -9.44 -1.60
C THR A 329 -7.52 -10.69 -1.50
N GLU A 330 -7.58 -11.58 -2.48
CA GLU A 330 -6.74 -12.78 -2.55
C GLU A 330 -5.25 -12.42 -2.66
N LEU A 331 -4.90 -11.46 -3.51
CA LEU A 331 -3.53 -10.95 -3.61
C LEU A 331 -3.03 -10.41 -2.27
N CYS A 332 -3.86 -9.65 -1.55
CA CYS A 332 -3.50 -9.12 -0.23
C CYS A 332 -3.29 -10.22 0.81
N ALA A 333 -4.11 -11.28 0.79
CA ALA A 333 -3.97 -12.43 1.66
C ALA A 333 -2.66 -13.21 1.40
N HIS A 334 -2.35 -13.48 0.13
CA HIS A 334 -1.09 -14.13 -0.26
C HIS A 334 0.13 -13.26 0.04
N PHE A 335 0.06 -11.95 -0.20
CA PHE A 335 1.10 -10.99 0.18
C PHE A 335 1.36 -11.00 1.70
N ASN A 336 0.29 -11.00 2.51
CA ASN A 336 0.38 -11.12 3.96
C ASN A 336 1.08 -12.41 4.39
N ALA A 337 0.66 -13.54 3.80
CA ALA A 337 1.22 -14.85 4.09
C ALA A 337 2.71 -14.94 3.74
N TYR A 338 3.11 -14.40 2.59
CA TYR A 338 4.51 -14.28 2.19
C TYR A 338 5.31 -13.47 3.20
N ILE A 339 4.80 -12.30 3.62
CA ILE A 339 5.50 -11.45 4.59
C ILE A 339 5.70 -12.16 5.92
N LYS A 340 4.64 -12.82 6.42
CA LYS A 340 4.71 -13.60 7.66
C LYS A 340 5.74 -14.75 7.52
N LYS A 341 5.75 -15.46 6.40
CA LYS A 341 6.69 -16.57 6.13
C LYS A 341 8.14 -16.08 6.07
N LYS A 342 8.44 -15.07 5.25
CA LYS A 342 9.81 -14.55 5.11
C LYS A 342 10.28 -13.85 6.38
N GLY A 343 9.45 -13.02 7.00
CA GLY A 343 9.77 -12.32 8.25
C GLY A 343 10.09 -13.28 9.40
N ARG A 344 9.37 -14.41 9.52
CA ARG A 344 9.70 -15.48 10.48
C ARG A 344 11.13 -15.99 10.33
N THR A 345 11.61 -16.17 9.09
CA THR A 345 12.99 -16.66 8.84
C THR A 345 14.08 -15.66 9.26
N ILE A 346 13.74 -14.37 9.41
CA ILE A 346 14.65 -13.33 9.88
C ILE A 346 14.75 -13.36 11.41
N VAL A 347 13.62 -13.56 12.11
CA VAL A 347 13.56 -13.38 13.57
C VAL A 347 13.80 -14.66 14.38
N ILE A 348 13.47 -15.84 13.84
CA ILE A 348 13.51 -17.10 14.61
C ILE A 348 14.95 -17.63 14.77
N ASP A 349 15.80 -17.43 13.78
CA ASP A 349 17.15 -18.00 13.72
C ASP A 349 18.14 -17.26 14.64
N PRO A 350 18.68 -17.90 15.71
CA PRO A 350 19.64 -17.26 16.61
C PRO A 350 20.98 -16.89 15.94
N GLU A 351 21.37 -17.56 14.85
CA GLU A 351 22.62 -17.26 14.15
C GLU A 351 22.57 -15.89 13.46
N LYS A 352 21.35 -15.44 13.12
CA LYS A 352 21.08 -14.14 12.48
C LYS A 352 20.85 -13.00 13.48
N ASP A 353 20.96 -13.23 14.79
CA ASP A 353 20.74 -12.20 15.82
C ASP A 353 21.57 -10.93 15.61
N LYS A 354 22.76 -11.06 15.02
CA LYS A 354 23.67 -9.93 14.75
C LYS A 354 23.16 -9.01 13.63
N SER A 355 22.54 -9.56 12.58
CA SER A 355 22.03 -8.81 11.43
C SER A 355 20.53 -8.55 11.52
N MET A 356 19.80 -9.23 12.42
CA MET A 356 18.34 -9.23 12.50
C MET A 356 17.72 -7.83 12.37
N VAL A 357 18.17 -6.85 13.15
CA VAL A 357 17.56 -5.51 13.12
C VAL A 357 17.78 -4.82 11.78
N GLN A 358 18.98 -4.97 11.18
CA GLN A 358 19.25 -4.42 9.86
C GLN A 358 18.41 -5.13 8.79
N ASP A 359 18.35 -6.46 8.82
CA ASP A 359 17.57 -7.26 7.88
C ASP A 359 16.06 -6.91 7.97
N LEU A 360 15.55 -6.61 9.17
CA LEU A 360 14.16 -6.15 9.37
C LEU A 360 13.90 -4.76 8.79
N LEU A 361 14.86 -3.84 8.92
CA LEU A 361 14.76 -2.50 8.35
C LEU A 361 14.76 -2.57 6.82
N ASP A 362 15.71 -3.28 6.23
CA ASP A 362 15.84 -3.45 4.78
C ASP A 362 14.61 -4.18 4.20
N TYR A 363 14.12 -5.18 4.92
CA TYR A 363 12.91 -5.90 4.51
C TYR A 363 11.66 -5.01 4.56
N LYS A 364 11.53 -4.16 5.58
CA LYS A 364 10.43 -3.19 5.67
C LYS A 364 10.47 -2.16 4.55
N ASP A 365 11.64 -1.60 4.27
CA ASP A 365 11.84 -0.64 3.18
C ASP A 365 11.46 -1.26 1.82
N LYS A 366 11.88 -2.51 1.58
CA LYS A 366 11.52 -3.24 0.34
C LYS A 366 10.00 -3.42 0.22
N MET A 367 9.33 -3.87 1.28
CA MET A 367 7.88 -4.11 1.23
C MET A 367 7.09 -2.80 1.14
N ASP A 368 7.51 -1.73 1.82
CA ASP A 368 6.91 -0.40 1.70
C ASP A 368 7.04 0.14 0.28
N ASN A 369 8.21 -0.01 -0.35
CA ASN A 369 8.40 0.41 -1.72
C ASN A 369 7.42 -0.30 -2.68
N ILE A 370 7.23 -1.62 -2.53
CA ILE A 370 6.27 -2.38 -3.33
C ILE A 370 4.83 -1.88 -3.11
N VAL A 371 4.41 -1.67 -1.86
CA VAL A 371 3.06 -1.15 -1.56
C VAL A 371 2.87 0.25 -2.15
N ASN A 372 3.89 1.11 -2.06
CA ASN A 372 3.82 2.49 -2.51
C ASN A 372 3.86 2.64 -4.04
N THR A 373 4.64 1.80 -4.73
CA THR A 373 4.88 1.90 -6.17
C THR A 373 4.01 0.96 -6.98
N CYS A 374 3.93 -0.33 -6.60
CA CYS A 374 3.21 -1.34 -7.36
C CYS A 374 1.72 -1.42 -7.01
N PHE A 375 1.37 -1.18 -5.74
CA PHE A 375 -0.01 -1.29 -5.25
C PHE A 375 -0.69 0.06 -5.04
N GLU A 376 -0.18 1.11 -5.69
CA GLU A 376 -0.79 2.45 -5.72
C GLU A 376 -1.13 3.03 -4.34
N ARG A 377 -0.30 2.74 -3.32
CA ARG A 377 -0.50 3.16 -1.92
C ARG A 377 -1.83 2.68 -1.34
N ASN A 378 -2.27 1.48 -1.72
CA ASN A 378 -3.52 0.92 -1.22
C ASN A 378 -3.48 0.67 0.30
N GLU A 379 -4.35 1.34 1.04
CA GLU A 379 -4.45 1.25 2.51
C GLU A 379 -4.66 -0.17 3.03
N LYS A 380 -5.37 -1.05 2.30
CA LYS A 380 -5.55 -2.45 2.72
C LYS A 380 -4.22 -3.21 2.73
N PHE A 381 -3.38 -2.99 1.72
CA PHE A 381 -2.05 -3.59 1.66
C PHE A 381 -1.12 -2.98 2.72
N GLY A 382 -1.21 -1.66 2.96
CA GLY A 382 -0.49 -1.00 4.05
C GLY A 382 -0.86 -1.55 5.43
N ASN A 383 -2.15 -1.75 5.71
CA ASN A 383 -2.64 -2.35 6.96
C ASN A 383 -2.20 -3.81 7.09
N SER A 384 -2.33 -4.59 6.02
CA SER A 384 -1.89 -5.99 5.96
C SER A 384 -0.38 -6.12 6.22
N LEU A 385 0.44 -5.22 5.67
CA LEU A 385 1.87 -5.15 5.93
C LEU A 385 2.17 -4.89 7.41
N ARG A 386 1.48 -3.91 8.03
CA ARG A 386 1.64 -3.61 9.47
C ARG A 386 1.27 -4.82 10.34
N GLU A 387 0.14 -5.45 10.07
CA GLU A 387 -0.32 -6.65 10.77
C GLU A 387 0.68 -7.82 10.62
N ALA A 388 1.22 -8.03 9.42
CA ALA A 388 2.20 -9.08 9.19
C ALA A 388 3.49 -8.85 9.98
N PHE A 389 4.01 -7.61 9.98
CA PHE A 389 5.21 -7.24 10.76
C PHE A 389 5.01 -7.42 12.26
N GLU A 390 3.89 -6.93 12.80
CA GLU A 390 3.53 -7.14 14.20
C GLU A 390 3.42 -8.64 14.53
N TYR A 391 2.82 -9.44 13.65
CA TYR A 391 2.66 -10.86 13.86
C TYR A 391 3.98 -11.64 13.93
N PHE A 392 4.89 -11.46 12.97
CA PHE A 392 6.11 -12.28 12.95
C PHE A 392 7.16 -11.79 13.95
N ILE A 393 7.30 -10.48 14.18
CA ILE A 393 8.27 -9.93 15.15
C ILE A 393 7.98 -10.50 16.54
N ASN A 394 6.71 -10.57 16.93
CA ASN A 394 6.32 -11.03 18.26
C ASN A 394 6.28 -12.55 18.45
N GLN A 395 6.61 -13.34 17.42
CA GLN A 395 6.76 -14.80 17.61
C GLN A 395 7.99 -15.16 18.42
N ARG A 396 9.03 -14.34 18.38
CA ARG A 396 10.17 -14.45 19.28
C ARG A 396 9.98 -13.44 20.40
N SER A 397 9.69 -13.95 21.60
CA SER A 397 9.24 -13.17 22.76
C SER A 397 10.00 -11.86 23.02
N ASN A 398 11.15 -11.93 23.69
CA ASN A 398 11.85 -10.75 24.22
C ASN A 398 13.05 -10.33 23.36
N LYS A 399 13.55 -11.22 22.49
CA LYS A 399 14.80 -10.99 21.76
C LYS A 399 14.74 -9.80 20.80
N PRO A 400 13.69 -9.60 19.99
CA PRO A 400 13.61 -8.44 19.10
C PRO A 400 13.66 -7.12 19.86
N ALA A 401 13.00 -7.02 21.02
CA ALA A 401 13.05 -5.83 21.89
C ALA A 401 14.46 -5.54 22.39
N GLU A 402 15.17 -6.57 22.88
CA GLU A 402 16.56 -6.47 23.32
C GLU A 402 17.48 -6.03 22.17
N LEU A 403 17.41 -6.69 21.01
CA LEU A 403 18.30 -6.42 19.89
C LEU A 403 18.05 -5.03 19.30
N ILE A 404 16.81 -4.56 19.28
CA ILE A 404 16.48 -3.20 18.84
C ILE A 404 17.06 -2.17 19.83
N ALA A 405 16.97 -2.40 21.14
CA ALA A 405 17.63 -1.52 22.13
C ALA A 405 19.16 -1.47 21.94
N LYS A 406 19.80 -2.64 21.75
CA LYS A 406 21.24 -2.76 21.47
C LYS A 406 21.65 -2.10 20.16
N TYR A 407 20.82 -2.19 19.13
CA TYR A 407 21.07 -1.56 17.84
C TYR A 407 21.00 -0.03 17.96
N VAL A 408 20.03 0.52 18.70
CA VAL A 408 19.97 1.96 19.00
C VAL A 408 21.20 2.42 19.79
N ASP A 409 21.61 1.66 20.82
CA ASP A 409 22.83 1.95 21.57
C ASP A 409 24.07 1.99 20.67
N MET A 410 24.21 1.02 19.76
CA MET A 410 25.30 1.00 18.79
C MET A 410 25.32 2.26 17.92
N LYS A 411 24.16 2.72 17.44
CA LYS A 411 24.06 3.92 16.59
C LYS A 411 24.33 5.22 17.35
N LEU A 412 24.03 5.28 18.65
CA LEU A 412 24.20 6.47 19.51
C LEU A 412 25.57 6.56 20.20
N ARG A 413 26.49 5.60 20.02
CA ARG A 413 27.83 5.64 20.63
C ARG A 413 28.82 6.53 19.86
N ALA A 414 29.64 7.27 20.63
CA ALA A 414 30.74 8.08 20.13
C ALA A 414 31.79 7.19 19.41
N GLY A 415 31.87 7.32 18.09
CA GLY A 415 32.72 6.50 17.23
C GLY A 415 32.05 6.06 15.93
N ASN A 416 30.72 6.19 15.84
CA ASN A 416 29.96 5.96 14.61
C ASN A 416 30.14 7.17 13.66
N LYS A 417 31.36 7.36 13.13
CA LYS A 417 31.74 8.50 12.27
C LYS A 417 31.17 8.43 10.85
N GLU A 418 30.40 7.40 10.53
CA GLU A 418 29.93 7.11 9.18
C GLU A 418 28.57 7.75 8.86
N ALA A 419 27.82 8.22 9.85
CA ALA A 419 26.49 8.80 9.66
C ALA A 419 26.47 10.29 10.03
N THR A 420 25.89 11.11 9.15
CA THR A 420 25.51 12.49 9.45
C THR A 420 24.38 12.55 10.47
N GLU A 421 24.15 13.71 11.09
CA GLU A 421 23.02 13.87 12.03
C GLU A 421 21.66 13.62 11.35
N GLU A 422 21.52 14.00 10.08
CA GLU A 422 20.31 13.76 9.28
C GLU A 422 20.08 12.27 9.01
N GLU A 423 21.12 11.54 8.61
CA GLU A 423 21.04 10.08 8.40
C GLU A 423 20.76 9.34 9.71
N LEU A 424 21.36 9.79 10.82
CA LEU A 424 21.09 9.23 12.13
C LEU A 424 19.62 9.41 12.51
N GLU A 425 19.06 10.60 12.32
CA GLU A 425 17.66 10.89 12.59
C GLU A 425 16.71 10.01 11.75
N GLN A 426 16.99 9.85 10.46
CA GLN A 426 16.23 8.95 9.57
C GLN A 426 16.30 7.48 10.04
N ILE A 427 17.48 7.03 10.49
CA ILE A 427 17.65 5.68 11.05
C ILE A 427 16.82 5.53 12.33
N LEU A 428 16.84 6.53 13.22
CA LEU A 428 16.03 6.50 14.45
C LEU A 428 14.53 6.44 14.13
N ASP A 429 14.05 7.20 13.14
CA ASP A 429 12.64 7.13 12.70
C ASP A 429 12.25 5.74 12.19
N LYS A 430 13.10 5.11 11.37
CA LYS A 430 12.86 3.74 10.90
C LYS A 430 12.86 2.73 12.05
N ILE A 431 13.75 2.88 13.02
CA ILE A 431 13.76 2.03 14.22
C ILE A 431 12.48 2.23 15.03
N MET A 432 11.97 3.46 15.14
CA MET A 432 10.72 3.73 15.85
C MET A 432 9.49 3.11 15.17
N VAL A 433 9.52 2.94 13.84
CA VAL A 433 8.51 2.11 13.13
C VAL A 433 8.57 0.66 13.60
N GLN A 434 9.78 0.07 13.70
CA GLN A 434 9.93 -1.30 14.18
C GLN A 434 9.54 -1.46 15.65
N PHE A 435 9.92 -0.48 16.49
CA PHE A 435 9.57 -0.44 17.91
C PHE A 435 8.06 -0.49 18.14
N ARG A 436 7.27 0.17 17.28
CA ARG A 436 5.80 0.14 17.35
C ARG A 436 5.21 -1.26 17.19
N PHE A 437 5.87 -2.15 16.44
CA PHE A 437 5.43 -3.52 16.23
C PHE A 437 5.72 -4.46 17.40
N ILE A 438 6.54 -4.06 18.38
CA ILE A 438 6.97 -4.95 19.46
C ILE A 438 5.99 -4.89 20.65
N HIS A 439 5.63 -6.05 21.20
CA HIS A 439 4.85 -6.14 22.43
C HIS A 439 5.71 -5.94 23.70
N GLY A 440 6.95 -6.44 23.71
CA GLY A 440 7.89 -6.35 24.85
C GLY A 440 8.57 -4.98 25.03
N LYS A 441 7.82 -3.87 25.09
CA LYS A 441 8.37 -2.51 25.20
C LYS A 441 9.12 -2.27 26.53
N ASP A 442 8.73 -2.97 27.58
CA ASP A 442 9.38 -2.97 28.89
C ASP A 442 10.77 -3.63 28.85
N VAL A 443 10.94 -4.68 28.04
CA VAL A 443 12.26 -5.28 27.75
C VAL A 443 13.15 -4.26 27.07
N PHE A 444 12.63 -3.60 26.02
CA PHE A 444 13.36 -2.52 25.34
C PHE A 444 13.77 -1.42 26.34
N GLU A 445 12.85 -0.95 27.19
CA GLU A 445 13.13 0.08 28.20
C GLU A 445 14.27 -0.35 29.14
N ALA A 446 14.26 -1.59 29.64
CA ALA A 446 15.25 -2.08 30.58
C ALA A 446 16.66 -2.10 29.98
N PHE A 447 16.80 -2.63 28.76
CA PHE A 447 18.09 -2.64 28.05
C PHE A 447 18.50 -1.22 27.65
N TYR A 448 17.59 -0.43 27.07
CA TYR A 448 17.86 0.95 26.67
C TYR A 448 18.32 1.81 27.84
N LYS A 449 17.64 1.73 29.00
CA LYS A 449 17.99 2.46 30.23
C LYS A 449 19.38 2.09 30.73
N LYS A 450 19.72 0.80 30.72
CA LYS A 450 21.04 0.33 31.13
C LYS A 450 22.14 0.89 30.23
N ASP A 451 21.93 0.82 28.92
CA ASP A 451 22.91 1.29 27.95
C ASP A 451 23.03 2.83 27.94
N LEU A 452 21.90 3.54 28.08
CA LEU A 452 21.88 4.99 28.28
C LEU A 452 22.70 5.38 29.52
N ALA A 453 22.55 4.66 30.64
CA ALA A 453 23.33 4.93 31.85
C ALA A 453 24.84 4.80 31.58
N LYS A 454 25.26 3.76 30.85
CA LYS A 454 26.66 3.57 30.43
C LYS A 454 27.13 4.72 29.53
N ARG A 455 26.32 5.18 28.58
CA ARG A 455 26.68 6.29 27.67
C ARG A 455 26.81 7.62 28.39
N LEU A 456 25.88 7.95 29.29
CA LEU A 456 25.88 9.18 30.08
C LEU A 456 27.06 9.25 31.06
N LEU A 457 27.33 8.18 31.82
CA LEU A 457 28.35 8.19 32.88
C LEU A 457 29.78 8.09 32.35
N VAL A 458 29.98 7.41 31.22
CA VAL A 458 31.30 7.20 30.62
C VAL A 458 31.61 8.25 29.55
N GLY A 459 30.67 9.16 29.27
CA GLY A 459 30.84 10.27 28.34
C GLY A 459 31.08 9.83 26.89
N LYS A 460 30.24 8.89 26.40
CA LYS A 460 30.38 8.31 25.05
C LYS A 460 29.13 8.39 24.19
N SER A 461 28.24 9.35 24.42
CA SER A 461 27.16 9.64 23.48
C SER A 461 27.71 10.32 22.23
N ALA A 462 27.16 9.99 21.05
CA ALA A 462 27.52 10.59 19.77
C ALA A 462 27.11 12.07 19.71
N SER A 463 25.90 12.38 20.15
CA SER A 463 25.36 13.73 20.26
C SER A 463 24.35 13.81 21.41
N VAL A 464 24.38 14.91 22.15
CA VAL A 464 23.38 15.17 23.22
C VAL A 464 22.00 15.40 22.61
N ASP A 465 21.96 16.06 21.44
CA ASP A 465 20.70 16.37 20.76
C ASP A 465 20.07 15.11 20.18
N ALA A 466 20.87 14.18 19.64
CA ALA A 466 20.38 12.88 19.18
C ALA A 466 19.77 12.05 20.34
N GLU A 467 20.37 12.08 21.53
CA GLU A 467 19.84 11.37 22.69
C GLU A 467 18.52 12.00 23.18
N LYS A 468 18.42 13.34 23.16
CA LYS A 468 17.17 14.07 23.46
C LYS A 468 16.09 13.81 22.41
N SER A 469 16.46 13.75 21.12
CA SER A 469 15.56 13.39 20.01
C SER A 469 14.97 11.99 20.22
N MET A 470 15.81 10.98 20.48
CA MET A 470 15.35 9.62 20.74
C MET A 470 14.39 9.54 21.93
N LEU A 471 14.69 10.27 23.02
CA LEU A 471 13.81 10.34 24.19
C LEU A 471 12.45 10.97 23.85
N SER A 472 12.44 12.03 23.03
CA SER A 472 11.20 12.67 22.55
C SER A 472 10.35 11.69 21.73
N LYS A 473 10.95 10.93 20.81
CA LYS A 473 10.26 9.91 20.02
C LYS A 473 9.67 8.81 20.89
N LEU A 474 10.42 8.32 21.89
CA LEU A 474 9.91 7.34 22.86
C LEU A 474 8.73 7.89 23.68
N LYS A 475 8.79 9.17 24.06
CA LYS A 475 7.71 9.85 24.80
C LYS A 475 6.45 9.99 23.95
N GLN A 476 6.59 10.30 22.67
CA GLN A 476 5.46 10.38 21.73
C GLN A 476 4.76 9.02 21.59
N GLU A 477 5.52 7.93 21.49
CA GLU A 477 4.98 6.58 21.27
C GLU A 477 4.44 5.90 22.54
N CYS A 478 5.07 6.11 23.69
CA CYS A 478 4.73 5.39 24.94
C CYS A 478 4.19 6.29 26.06
N GLY A 479 4.19 7.62 25.88
CA GLY A 479 3.77 8.59 26.88
C GLY A 479 4.84 8.89 27.95
N GLY A 480 4.58 9.93 28.74
CA GLY A 480 5.53 10.45 29.75
C GLY A 480 5.81 9.50 30.92
N GLY A 481 4.91 8.56 31.23
CA GLY A 481 5.13 7.57 32.29
C GLY A 481 6.28 6.61 31.96
N PHE A 482 6.41 6.23 30.68
CA PHE A 482 7.47 5.36 30.18
C PHE A 482 8.84 6.06 30.20
N THR A 483 8.89 7.33 29.79
CA THR A 483 10.15 8.08 29.70
C THR A 483 10.58 8.76 30.99
N SER A 484 9.72 8.82 32.02
CA SER A 484 9.98 9.57 33.27
C SER A 484 11.33 9.26 33.92
N LYS A 485 11.71 7.97 33.99
CA LYS A 485 13.01 7.56 34.56
C LYS A 485 14.18 8.02 33.70
N LEU A 486 14.05 7.90 32.37
CA LEU A 486 15.07 8.33 31.41
C LEU A 486 15.26 9.85 31.44
N GLU A 487 14.17 10.61 31.48
CA GLU A 487 14.19 12.07 31.67
C GLU A 487 14.85 12.46 33.00
N GLY A 488 14.56 11.72 34.07
CA GLY A 488 15.20 11.87 35.37
C GLY A 488 16.72 11.67 35.32
N MET A 489 17.21 10.71 34.53
CA MET A 489 18.65 10.49 34.34
C MET A 489 19.34 11.70 33.68
N PHE A 490 18.73 12.33 32.68
CA PHE A 490 19.27 13.56 32.08
C PHE A 490 19.29 14.72 33.08
N LYS A 491 18.21 14.88 33.84
CA LYS A 491 18.12 15.92 34.87
C LYS A 491 19.18 15.75 35.94
N ASP A 492 19.44 14.51 36.38
CA ASP A 492 20.51 14.21 37.33
C ASP A 492 21.90 14.59 36.78
N MET A 493 22.15 14.40 35.47
CA MET A 493 23.41 14.81 34.84
C MET A 493 23.57 16.34 34.79
N GLU A 494 22.50 17.08 34.50
CA GLU A 494 22.51 18.55 34.51
C GLU A 494 22.72 19.08 35.94
N LEU A 495 21.94 18.60 36.91
CA LEU A 495 22.08 18.98 38.32
C LEU A 495 23.47 18.64 38.87
N SER A 496 24.04 17.51 38.47
CA SER A 496 25.40 17.13 38.88
C SER A 496 26.44 18.13 38.40
N ARG A 497 26.29 18.71 37.20
CA ARG A 497 27.21 19.76 36.70
C ARG A 497 27.14 21.00 37.57
N ASP A 498 25.94 21.44 37.93
CA ASP A 498 25.74 22.62 38.79
C ASP A 498 26.31 22.39 40.19
N ILE A 499 26.09 21.20 40.77
CA ILE A 499 26.64 20.82 42.08
C ILE A 499 28.16 20.78 42.04
N ASN A 500 28.77 20.22 40.97
CA ASN A 500 30.22 20.21 40.81
C ASN A 500 30.80 21.61 40.69
N PHE A 501 30.15 22.51 39.95
CA PHE A 501 30.57 23.91 39.86
C PHE A 501 30.57 24.58 41.24
N ALA A 502 29.47 24.43 41.98
CA ALA A 502 29.35 24.97 43.33
C ALA A 502 30.35 24.34 44.31
N PHE A 503 30.67 23.05 44.16
CA PHE A 503 31.68 22.36 44.97
C PHE A 503 33.07 22.91 44.69
N LYS A 504 33.47 23.03 43.41
CA LYS A 504 34.75 23.61 43.00
C LYS A 504 34.92 25.04 43.53
N GLN A 505 33.88 25.86 43.49
CA GLN A 505 33.90 27.21 44.06
C GLN A 505 34.09 27.19 45.59
N SER A 506 33.42 26.28 46.32
CA SER A 506 33.61 26.14 47.77
C SER A 506 35.02 25.67 48.14
N MET A 507 35.61 24.79 47.33
CA MET A 507 36.97 24.27 47.53
C MET A 507 38.03 25.36 47.32
N GLN A 508 37.82 26.29 46.38
CA GLN A 508 38.71 27.44 46.17
C GLN A 508 38.73 28.41 47.37
N ASN A 509 37.61 28.51 48.09
CA ASN A 509 37.43 29.41 49.24
C ASN A 509 37.71 28.75 50.60
N SER A 510 38.07 27.46 50.63
CA SER A 510 38.29 26.70 51.87
C SER A 510 39.76 26.74 52.32
N GLU A 511 40.01 26.52 53.62
CA GLU A 511 41.36 26.43 54.21
C GLU A 511 42.15 25.17 53.76
N HIS A 512 41.49 24.20 53.12
CA HIS A 512 42.07 22.97 52.61
C HIS A 512 42.82 23.13 51.27
N LYS A 513 43.69 24.14 51.16
CA LYS A 513 44.49 24.39 49.92
C LYS A 513 45.44 23.24 49.56
N GLU A 514 45.83 22.42 50.53
CA GLU A 514 46.72 21.27 50.34
C GLU A 514 46.04 20.10 49.57
N LEU A 515 44.70 20.09 49.50
CA LEU A 515 43.89 19.07 48.82
C LEU A 515 43.45 19.53 47.41
N GLN A 516 44.35 20.14 46.63
CA GLN A 516 44.08 20.57 45.25
C GLN A 516 44.77 19.72 44.17
N ASN A 517 45.48 18.66 44.55
CA ASN A 517 46.27 17.85 43.63
C ASN A 517 45.42 16.90 42.74
N ILE A 518 44.16 16.65 43.11
CA ILE A 518 43.23 15.80 42.36
C ILE A 518 42.02 16.63 41.92
N ASP A 519 41.75 16.67 40.61
CA ASP A 519 40.50 17.23 40.08
C ASP A 519 39.35 16.22 40.22
N LEU A 520 38.52 16.42 41.24
CA LEU A 520 37.35 15.58 41.51
C LEU A 520 36.11 16.12 40.79
N THR A 521 35.43 15.23 40.06
CA THR A 521 34.08 15.47 39.53
C THR A 521 33.16 14.32 39.98
N VAL A 522 32.01 14.64 40.57
CA VAL A 522 31.08 13.68 41.14
C VAL A 522 29.74 13.74 40.41
N ASN A 523 29.23 12.61 39.94
CA ASN A 523 27.87 12.52 39.41
C ASN A 523 26.93 12.00 40.50
N ILE A 524 25.92 12.79 40.87
CA ILE A 524 24.91 12.43 41.87
C ILE A 524 23.70 11.86 41.15
N LEU A 525 23.37 10.60 41.45
CA LEU A 525 22.35 9.84 40.74
C LEU A 525 21.18 9.51 41.67
N THR A 526 19.95 9.76 41.23
CA THR A 526 18.74 9.41 41.98
C THR A 526 18.48 7.90 41.86
N MET A 527 18.62 7.15 42.95
CA MET A 527 18.57 5.67 42.95
C MET A 527 17.36 5.05 42.23
N GLY A 528 16.20 5.71 42.24
CA GLY A 528 14.98 5.21 41.57
C GLY A 528 14.93 5.38 40.04
N PHE A 529 15.77 6.26 39.47
CA PHE A 529 15.81 6.50 38.02
C PHE A 529 16.84 5.64 37.29
N TRP A 530 17.94 5.35 37.96
CA TRP A 530 19.08 4.65 37.36
C TRP A 530 18.96 3.13 37.54
N PRO A 531 19.68 2.33 36.73
CA PRO A 531 19.85 0.91 37.00
C PRO A 531 20.38 0.67 38.42
N THR A 532 20.01 -0.45 39.04
CA THR A 532 20.60 -0.83 40.32
C THR A 532 22.01 -1.36 40.10
N TYR A 533 22.97 -0.82 40.85
CA TYR A 533 24.35 -1.27 40.84
C TYR A 533 24.65 -2.01 42.15
N PRO A 534 25.29 -3.20 42.09
CA PRO A 534 25.70 -3.91 43.28
C PRO A 534 26.74 -3.09 44.04
N VAL A 535 26.58 -3.04 45.36
CA VAL A 535 27.51 -2.35 46.23
C VAL A 535 28.76 -3.20 46.34
N MET A 536 29.90 -2.65 45.93
CA MET A 536 31.20 -3.29 46.10
C MET A 536 32.03 -2.49 47.08
N GLU A 537 32.51 -3.16 48.12
CA GLU A 537 33.46 -2.59 49.05
C GLU A 537 34.86 -2.73 48.45
N VAL A 538 35.59 -1.62 48.37
CA VAL A 538 36.98 -1.60 47.89
C VAL A 538 37.83 -0.76 48.82
N THR A 539 39.11 -1.12 48.91
CA THR A 539 40.09 -0.37 49.70
C THR A 539 40.55 0.85 48.89
N LEU A 540 40.09 2.04 49.27
CA LEU A 540 40.51 3.30 48.65
C LEU A 540 41.75 3.89 49.36
N PRO A 541 42.68 4.51 48.63
CA PRO A 541 43.74 5.34 49.21
C PRO A 541 43.18 6.43 50.12
N GLN A 542 43.95 6.79 51.15
CA GLN A 542 43.55 7.76 52.17
C GLN A 542 43.21 9.12 51.55
N GLU A 543 43.94 9.53 50.52
CA GLU A 543 43.68 10.77 49.79
C GLU A 543 42.27 10.78 49.20
N LEU A 544 41.87 9.70 48.51
CA LEU A 544 40.53 9.60 47.91
C LEU A 544 39.42 9.59 48.97
N LEU A 545 39.65 8.94 50.13
CA LEU A 545 38.70 8.94 51.24
C LEU A 545 38.48 10.34 51.83
N GLN A 546 39.55 11.15 51.92
CA GLN A 546 39.45 12.54 52.37
C GLN A 546 38.59 13.37 51.41
N TYR A 547 38.83 13.26 50.09
CA TYR A 547 38.00 13.92 49.07
C TYR A 547 36.52 13.49 49.15
N GLN A 548 36.25 12.20 49.32
CA GLN A 548 34.88 11.69 49.50
C GLN A 548 34.22 12.28 50.76
N SER A 549 34.95 12.34 51.88
CA SER A 549 34.43 12.91 53.13
C SER A 549 34.10 14.39 52.99
N ILE A 550 34.97 15.17 52.33
CA ILE A 550 34.76 16.61 52.12
C ILE A 550 33.52 16.84 51.24
N PHE A 551 33.43 16.09 50.14
CA PHE A 551 32.26 16.16 49.26
C PHE A 551 30.97 15.75 49.97
N ASN A 552 30.98 14.67 50.76
CA ASN A 552 29.82 14.23 51.53
C ASN A 552 29.32 15.32 52.48
N LYS A 553 30.24 15.96 53.22
CA LYS A 553 29.90 17.08 54.13
C LYS A 553 29.28 18.24 53.36
N PHE A 554 29.90 18.64 52.24
CA PHE A 554 29.38 19.71 51.37
C PHE A 554 27.97 19.41 50.86
N TYR A 555 27.74 18.19 50.36
CA TYR A 555 26.45 17.81 49.79
C TYR A 555 25.35 17.76 50.86
N LEU A 556 25.62 17.13 52.01
CA LEU A 556 24.65 16.97 53.08
C LEU A 556 24.32 18.29 53.79
N ALA A 557 25.25 19.25 53.81
CA ALA A 557 24.98 20.59 54.33
C ALA A 557 23.93 21.34 53.50
N LYS A 558 23.90 21.12 52.18
CA LYS A 558 22.91 21.74 51.26
C LYS A 558 21.64 20.90 51.06
N HIS A 559 21.74 19.59 51.26
CA HIS A 559 20.64 18.64 51.03
C HIS A 559 20.39 17.77 52.26
N SER A 560 19.72 18.36 53.25
CA SER A 560 19.33 17.67 54.48
C SER A 560 18.35 16.52 54.21
N GLY A 561 18.44 15.45 55.00
CA GLY A 561 17.58 14.27 54.89
C GLY A 561 17.93 13.28 53.77
N ARG A 562 19.06 13.48 53.06
CA ARG A 562 19.56 12.55 52.04
C ARG A 562 20.69 11.66 52.58
N LYS A 563 20.87 10.49 51.96
CA LYS A 563 22.02 9.61 52.20
C LYS A 563 22.75 9.37 50.88
N LEU A 564 24.07 9.55 50.89
CA LEU A 564 24.92 9.23 49.74
C LEU A 564 25.45 7.81 49.86
N GLN A 565 25.55 7.15 48.71
CA GLN A 565 26.15 5.83 48.56
C GLN A 565 27.07 5.84 47.35
N TRP A 566 28.36 5.69 47.60
CA TRP A 566 29.39 5.70 46.55
C TRP A 566 29.38 4.37 45.79
N GLN A 567 29.57 4.44 44.46
CA GLN A 567 29.56 3.29 43.56
C GLN A 567 30.91 3.15 42.85
N PRO A 568 31.89 2.43 43.44
CA PRO A 568 33.23 2.28 42.86
C PRO A 568 33.23 1.69 41.45
N THR A 569 32.24 0.84 41.15
CA THR A 569 32.01 0.17 39.87
C THR A 569 31.87 1.12 38.69
N LEU A 570 31.40 2.35 38.93
CA LEU A 570 31.19 3.38 37.90
C LEU A 570 32.31 4.42 37.87
N GLY A 571 33.24 4.33 38.83
CA GLY A 571 34.35 5.26 38.95
C GLY A 571 35.35 5.08 37.81
N HIS A 572 35.92 6.21 37.37
CA HIS A 572 37.03 6.26 36.43
C HIS A 572 37.90 7.47 36.75
N CYS A 573 39.17 7.42 36.37
CA CYS A 573 40.11 8.51 36.58
C CYS A 573 41.18 8.55 35.48
N VAL A 574 42.00 9.59 35.52
CA VAL A 574 43.19 9.73 34.67
C VAL A 574 44.42 9.66 35.55
N LEU A 575 45.29 8.69 35.29
CA LEU A 575 46.58 8.55 35.96
C LEU A 575 47.69 9.08 35.06
N LYS A 576 48.62 9.84 35.64
CA LYS A 576 49.88 10.17 34.97
C LYS A 576 50.87 9.06 35.26
N ALA A 577 51.28 8.33 34.23
CA ALA A 577 52.22 7.23 34.33
C ALA A 577 53.56 7.62 33.69
N GLN A 578 54.66 7.31 34.37
CA GLN A 578 56.01 7.54 33.88
C GLN A 578 56.57 6.23 33.32
N PHE A 579 56.90 6.22 32.02
CA PHE A 579 57.54 5.11 31.32
C PHE A 579 58.90 5.57 30.77
N ASP A 580 59.76 4.62 30.35
CA ASP A 580 61.07 4.93 29.78
C ASP A 580 60.96 5.75 28.50
N ALA A 581 59.90 5.50 27.71
CA ALA A 581 59.58 6.25 26.50
C ALA A 581 58.90 7.61 26.76
N GLY A 582 58.76 8.01 28.03
CA GLY A 582 58.19 9.28 28.46
C GLY A 582 56.82 9.18 29.16
N PRO A 583 56.33 10.31 29.71
CA PRO A 583 55.07 10.35 30.45
C PRO A 583 53.85 10.09 29.56
N LYS A 584 52.84 9.42 30.10
CA LYS A 584 51.55 9.14 29.44
C LYS A 584 50.38 9.35 30.40
N ASP A 585 49.25 9.80 29.84
CA ASP A 585 47.97 9.89 30.55
C ASP A 585 47.17 8.60 30.34
N LEU A 586 46.94 7.82 31.39
CA LEU A 586 46.13 6.60 31.35
C LEU A 586 44.71 6.90 31.82
N GLN A 587 43.74 6.87 30.90
CA GLN A 587 42.31 6.89 31.26
C GLN A 587 41.88 5.47 31.63
N VAL A 588 41.57 5.27 32.91
CA VAL A 588 41.32 3.95 33.51
C VAL A 588 40.05 3.96 34.39
N SER A 589 39.45 2.79 34.60
CA SER A 589 38.44 2.58 35.64
C SER A 589 39.06 2.73 37.04
N LEU A 590 38.23 2.94 38.06
CA LEU A 590 38.70 3.02 39.44
C LEU A 590 39.40 1.72 39.87
N PHE A 591 38.89 0.55 39.50
CA PHE A 591 39.53 -0.74 39.80
C PHE A 591 40.92 -0.87 39.17
N GLN A 592 41.06 -0.49 37.90
CA GLN A 592 42.36 -0.44 37.24
C GLN A 592 43.30 0.55 37.95
N ALA A 593 42.79 1.69 38.40
CA ALA A 593 43.60 2.69 39.10
C ALA A 593 44.12 2.17 40.44
N LEU A 594 43.26 1.56 41.25
CA LEU A 594 43.66 0.96 42.53
C LEU A 594 44.77 -0.07 42.36
N VAL A 595 44.66 -0.93 41.34
CA VAL A 595 45.70 -1.91 41.03
C VAL A 595 47.01 -1.23 40.60
N LEU A 596 46.96 -0.24 39.71
CA LEU A 596 48.15 0.44 39.21
C LEU A 596 48.89 1.22 40.31
N LEU A 597 48.17 1.82 41.25
CA LEU A 597 48.76 2.58 42.36
C LEU A 597 49.61 1.71 43.29
N LEU A 598 49.34 0.40 43.39
CA LEU A 598 50.16 -0.51 44.20
C LEU A 598 51.60 -0.64 43.69
N PHE A 599 51.82 -0.43 42.38
CA PHE A 599 53.13 -0.54 41.75
C PHE A 599 54.02 0.68 41.98
N ASN A 600 53.51 1.74 42.62
CA ASN A 600 54.36 2.84 43.11
C ASN A 600 55.28 2.39 44.27
N TYR A 601 54.91 1.33 44.98
CA TYR A 601 55.63 0.85 46.18
C TYR A 601 56.22 -0.55 46.00
N ASN A 602 55.79 -1.29 44.97
CA ASN A 602 56.17 -2.69 44.77
C ASN A 602 56.61 -2.93 43.33
N ALA A 603 57.76 -3.58 43.14
CA ALA A 603 58.25 -3.92 41.80
C ALA A 603 57.41 -5.02 41.13
N ALA A 604 56.96 -6.02 41.88
CA ALA A 604 56.12 -7.10 41.36
C ALA A 604 55.25 -7.70 42.46
N ILE A 605 53.98 -7.97 42.15
CA ILE A 605 52.93 -8.36 43.11
C ILE A 605 52.16 -9.56 42.57
N THR A 606 51.83 -10.53 43.42
CA THR A 606 50.99 -11.69 43.05
C THR A 606 49.51 -11.34 43.02
N PHE A 607 48.69 -12.14 42.33
CA PHE A 607 47.24 -11.94 42.27
C PHE A 607 46.60 -11.87 43.67
N GLU A 608 46.96 -12.78 44.58
CA GLU A 608 46.38 -12.82 45.94
C GLU A 608 46.77 -11.60 46.78
N GLU A 609 48.01 -11.10 46.64
CA GLU A 609 48.45 -9.87 47.32
C GLU A 609 47.71 -8.63 46.78
N ILE A 610 47.51 -8.54 45.46
CA ILE A 610 46.69 -7.47 44.87
C ILE A 610 45.28 -7.55 45.43
N ARG A 611 44.66 -8.74 45.43
CA ARG A 611 43.30 -8.97 45.93
C ARG A 611 43.15 -8.51 47.38
N ALA A 612 44.09 -8.90 48.25
CA ALA A 612 44.09 -8.50 49.65
C ALA A 612 44.23 -6.98 49.83
N ALA A 613 45.02 -6.31 48.98
CA ALA A 613 45.26 -4.88 49.07
C ALA A 613 44.06 -4.03 48.60
N VAL A 614 43.41 -4.41 47.49
CA VAL A 614 42.32 -3.59 46.88
C VAL A 614 40.91 -4.05 47.27
N ASN A 615 40.77 -5.27 47.80
CA ASN A 615 39.50 -5.90 48.16
C ASN A 615 38.47 -5.97 47.02
N ILE A 616 38.91 -6.31 45.80
CA ILE A 616 38.02 -6.49 44.64
C ILE A 616 37.67 -7.98 44.50
N GLU A 617 36.41 -8.29 44.14
CA GLU A 617 35.94 -9.65 43.89
C GLU A 617 36.78 -10.35 42.81
N ASN A 618 37.05 -11.65 42.99
CA ASN A 618 37.90 -12.46 42.10
C ASN A 618 37.57 -12.32 40.61
N GLY A 619 36.29 -12.42 40.23
CA GLY A 619 35.88 -12.34 38.82
C GLY A 619 36.21 -10.98 38.20
N GLU A 620 35.92 -9.90 38.92
CA GLU A 620 36.17 -8.54 38.44
C GLU A 620 37.66 -8.17 38.49
N LEU A 621 38.41 -8.67 39.46
CA LEU A 621 39.85 -8.48 39.55
C LEU A 621 40.58 -9.19 38.41
N LYS A 622 40.20 -10.43 38.08
CA LYS A 622 40.76 -11.17 36.92
C LYS A 622 40.55 -10.38 35.62
N ARG A 623 39.35 -9.87 35.38
CA ARG A 623 39.05 -9.01 34.21
C ARG A 623 39.89 -7.74 34.22
N THR A 624 39.98 -7.08 35.38
CA THR A 624 40.77 -5.86 35.59
C THR A 624 42.22 -6.07 35.20
N LEU A 625 42.86 -7.13 35.72
CA LEU A 625 44.24 -7.49 35.41
C LEU A 625 44.42 -7.95 33.95
N GLN A 626 43.45 -8.68 33.39
CA GLN A 626 43.46 -9.07 31.99
C GLN A 626 43.52 -7.86 31.06
N SER A 627 42.77 -6.79 31.37
CA SER A 627 42.80 -5.56 30.57
C SER A 627 44.13 -4.80 30.64
N LEU A 628 44.83 -4.87 31.78
CA LEU A 628 46.08 -4.17 32.04
C LEU A 628 47.32 -4.94 31.53
N ALA A 629 47.26 -6.27 31.54
CA ALA A 629 48.42 -7.13 31.26
C ALA A 629 48.30 -7.97 29.97
N CYS A 630 47.09 -8.41 29.61
CA CYS A 630 46.87 -9.35 28.50
C CYS A 630 46.26 -8.66 27.26
N GLY A 631 45.75 -7.44 27.42
CA GLY A 631 45.09 -6.65 26.39
C GLY A 631 46.03 -6.03 25.34
N LYS A 632 45.49 -5.03 24.62
CA LYS A 632 46.26 -4.23 23.62
C LYS A 632 47.24 -3.26 24.29
N ALA A 633 46.82 -2.62 25.38
CA ALA A 633 47.66 -1.72 26.17
C ALA A 633 48.20 -2.49 27.39
N ARG A 634 49.40 -3.03 27.26
CA ARG A 634 50.05 -3.88 28.28
C ARG A 634 50.95 -3.04 29.18
N VAL A 635 50.31 -2.27 30.05
CA VAL A 635 51.00 -1.44 31.05
C VAL A 635 51.54 -2.29 32.21
N LEU A 636 51.04 -3.51 32.37
CA LEU A 636 51.58 -4.55 33.24
C LEU A 636 52.08 -5.74 32.41
N THR A 637 53.05 -6.47 32.97
CA THR A 637 53.54 -7.75 32.44
C THR A 637 53.09 -8.88 33.37
N LYS A 638 52.37 -9.87 32.80
CA LYS A 638 51.95 -11.10 33.51
C LYS A 638 53.06 -12.16 33.46
N ILE A 639 53.30 -12.83 34.58
CA ILE A 639 54.24 -13.95 34.74
C ILE A 639 53.47 -15.13 35.39
N PRO A 640 53.33 -16.29 34.73
CA PRO A 640 53.75 -16.60 33.35
C PRO A 640 52.94 -15.83 32.30
N LYS A 641 53.45 -15.69 31.07
CA LYS A 641 52.70 -15.02 30.00
C LYS A 641 51.53 -15.90 29.54
N GLY A 642 50.34 -15.32 29.39
CA GLY A 642 49.13 -16.03 28.97
C GLY A 642 48.00 -15.07 28.63
N ARG A 643 46.85 -15.60 28.17
CA ARG A 643 45.64 -14.81 27.88
C ARG A 643 44.70 -14.66 29.07
N GLU A 644 44.65 -15.69 29.91
CA GLU A 644 43.82 -15.74 31.12
C GLU A 644 44.61 -15.31 32.34
N VAL A 645 43.91 -14.96 33.43
CA VAL A 645 44.50 -14.62 34.72
C VAL A 645 44.13 -15.67 35.75
N GLU A 646 45.15 -16.27 36.37
CA GLU A 646 45.08 -17.27 37.41
C GLU A 646 45.53 -16.71 38.76
N ASN A 647 45.09 -17.35 39.83
CA ASN A 647 45.33 -16.87 41.19
C ASN A 647 46.81 -16.96 41.61
N THR A 648 47.61 -17.75 40.89
CA THR A 648 49.05 -17.92 41.12
C THR A 648 49.92 -16.95 40.31
N ASP A 649 49.31 -16.13 39.45
CA ASP A 649 50.07 -15.23 38.58
C ASP A 649 50.74 -14.10 39.35
N LYS A 650 51.85 -13.63 38.80
CA LYS A 650 52.55 -12.42 39.24
C LYS A 650 52.48 -11.34 38.17
N PHE A 651 52.38 -10.10 38.61
CA PHE A 651 52.31 -8.92 37.77
C PHE A 651 53.45 -7.97 38.09
N GLN A 652 53.99 -7.32 37.06
CA GLN A 652 55.05 -6.32 37.16
C GLN A 652 54.72 -5.11 36.30
N PHE A 653 55.10 -3.91 36.73
CA PHE A 653 54.97 -2.70 35.92
C PHE A 653 55.89 -2.75 34.69
N ASN A 654 55.34 -2.45 33.51
CA ASN A 654 56.07 -2.50 32.25
C ASN A 654 56.69 -1.14 31.90
N ASN A 655 57.93 -0.89 32.36
CA ASN A 655 58.66 0.37 32.08
C ASN A 655 58.88 0.62 30.58
N GLU A 656 59.04 -0.45 29.79
CA GLU A 656 59.31 -0.41 28.35
C GLU A 656 58.03 -0.22 27.50
N PHE A 657 56.87 0.02 28.12
CA PHE A 657 55.62 0.19 27.40
C PHE A 657 55.66 1.42 26.48
N THR A 658 55.30 1.22 25.20
CA THR A 658 55.23 2.28 24.20
C THR A 658 53.84 2.40 23.57
N ASN A 659 53.43 3.63 23.26
CA ASN A 659 52.19 3.92 22.52
C ASN A 659 52.32 5.24 21.75
N LYS A 660 51.76 5.30 20.54
CA LYS A 660 51.75 6.50 19.70
C LYS A 660 50.97 7.66 20.34
N LEU A 661 49.92 7.37 21.09
CA LEU A 661 49.10 8.38 21.75
C LEU A 661 49.71 8.81 23.08
N PHE A 662 49.53 10.08 23.46
CA PHE A 662 49.89 10.59 24.79
C PHE A 662 48.84 10.18 25.83
N ARG A 663 47.56 10.42 25.52
CA ARG A 663 46.42 9.98 26.33
C ARG A 663 45.92 8.64 25.81
N ILE A 664 46.05 7.62 26.64
CA ILE A 664 45.78 6.23 26.32
C ILE A 664 44.54 5.82 27.09
N LYS A 665 43.53 5.34 26.37
CA LYS A 665 42.35 4.75 26.97
C LYS A 665 42.53 3.26 27.11
N ILE A 666 42.72 2.79 28.33
CA ILE A 666 42.84 1.35 28.59
C ILE A 666 41.42 0.78 28.66
N ASN A 667 41.22 -0.33 27.95
CA ASN A 667 39.93 -0.94 27.68
C ASN A 667 39.02 -0.91 28.93
N GLN A 668 37.98 -0.09 28.87
CA GLN A 668 37.05 0.10 29.99
C GLN A 668 36.14 -1.13 30.05
N ILE A 669 36.54 -2.11 30.85
CA ILE A 669 35.79 -3.35 31.12
C ILE A 669 34.32 -3.07 31.44
N GLN A 670 34.06 -1.95 32.13
CA GLN A 670 32.73 -1.41 32.48
C GLN A 670 31.77 -1.23 31.28
N MET A 671 32.27 -1.16 30.05
CA MET A 671 31.45 -0.84 28.88
C MET A 671 30.87 -2.06 28.16
N LYS A 672 31.45 -3.25 28.34
CA LYS A 672 30.94 -4.47 27.73
C LYS A 672 29.94 -5.10 28.69
N GLU A 673 28.72 -5.32 28.19
CA GLU A 673 27.74 -6.14 28.89
C GLU A 673 28.26 -7.58 29.01
N THR A 674 28.20 -8.13 30.22
CA THR A 674 28.48 -9.56 30.45
C THR A 674 27.23 -10.38 30.22
N THR A 675 27.38 -11.68 29.92
CA THR A 675 26.24 -12.59 29.81
C THR A 675 25.43 -12.67 31.11
N GLU A 676 26.09 -12.48 32.26
CA GLU A 676 25.45 -12.41 33.58
C GLU A 676 24.62 -11.13 33.73
N GLU A 677 25.16 -9.97 33.35
CA GLU A 677 24.43 -8.70 33.34
C GLU A 677 23.19 -8.76 32.42
N GLN A 678 23.33 -9.42 31.27
CA GLN A 678 22.23 -9.64 30.35
C GLN A 678 21.11 -10.46 31.00
N LYS A 679 21.45 -11.65 31.53
CA LYS A 679 20.48 -12.54 32.19
C LYS A 679 19.81 -11.87 33.38
N ALA A 680 20.58 -11.15 34.19
CA ALA A 680 20.05 -10.40 35.34
C ALA A 680 19.06 -9.30 34.91
N THR A 681 19.31 -8.65 33.77
CA THR A 681 18.38 -7.66 33.21
C THR A 681 17.06 -8.33 32.77
N GLU A 682 17.14 -9.48 32.10
CA GLU A 682 15.96 -10.26 31.66
C GLU A 682 15.13 -10.76 32.85
N GLU A 683 15.79 -11.30 33.88
CA GLU A 683 15.14 -11.80 35.08
C GLU A 683 14.42 -10.68 35.84
N ARG A 684 15.05 -9.51 35.92
CA ARG A 684 14.44 -8.34 36.55
C ARG A 684 13.19 -7.88 35.81
N VAL A 685 13.20 -7.87 34.48
CA VAL A 685 12.00 -7.54 33.70
C VAL A 685 10.86 -8.52 34.03
N TYR A 686 11.17 -9.82 34.15
CA TYR A 686 10.17 -10.81 34.52
C TYR A 686 9.61 -10.58 35.95
N GLN A 687 10.46 -10.24 36.92
CA GLN A 687 10.02 -9.89 38.27
C GLN A 687 9.17 -8.62 38.28
N ASP A 688 9.57 -7.58 37.55
CA ASP A 688 8.84 -6.31 37.44
C ASP A 688 7.45 -6.53 36.83
N ARG A 689 7.31 -7.42 35.83
CA ARG A 689 6.01 -7.82 35.27
C ARG A 689 5.09 -8.43 36.32
N GLN A 690 5.61 -9.25 37.24
CA GLN A 690 4.80 -9.84 38.31
C GLN A 690 4.22 -8.77 39.25
N TYR A 691 5.02 -7.77 39.63
CA TYR A 691 4.55 -6.66 40.46
C TYR A 691 3.53 -5.79 39.71
N GLN A 692 3.70 -5.57 38.40
CA GLN A 692 2.73 -4.85 37.59
C GLN A 692 1.40 -5.61 37.47
N ILE A 693 1.44 -6.93 37.31
CA ILE A 693 0.24 -7.79 37.31
C ILE A 693 -0.47 -7.68 38.67
N ASP A 694 0.25 -7.84 39.78
CA ASP A 694 -0.34 -7.72 41.11
C ASP A 694 -1.01 -6.36 41.33
N ALA A 695 -0.30 -5.28 41.00
CA ALA A 695 -0.82 -3.92 41.16
C ALA A 695 -2.05 -3.67 40.27
N ALA A 696 -2.10 -4.24 39.07
CA ALA A 696 -3.26 -4.17 38.18
C ALA A 696 -4.45 -4.95 38.75
N ILE A 697 -4.24 -6.19 39.20
CA ILE A 697 -5.30 -7.01 39.83
C ILE A 697 -5.90 -6.27 41.03
N VAL A 698 -5.05 -5.81 41.96
CA VAL A 698 -5.51 -5.11 43.16
C VAL A 698 -6.28 -3.84 42.79
N ARG A 699 -5.82 -3.06 41.81
CA ARG A 699 -6.50 -1.84 41.36
C ARG A 699 -7.88 -2.13 40.76
N ILE A 700 -7.98 -3.15 39.92
CA ILE A 700 -9.25 -3.59 39.29
C ILE A 700 -10.21 -4.09 40.38
N MET A 701 -9.75 -5.01 41.22
CA MET A 701 -10.57 -5.61 42.28
C MET A 701 -11.02 -4.56 43.31
N LYS A 702 -10.16 -3.62 43.69
CA LYS A 702 -10.52 -2.53 44.59
C LYS A 702 -11.64 -1.64 44.03
N MET A 703 -11.66 -1.43 42.71
CA MET A 703 -12.66 -0.62 42.01
C MET A 703 -13.97 -1.37 41.79
N ARG A 704 -13.90 -2.63 41.32
CA ARG A 704 -15.08 -3.44 40.96
C ARG A 704 -15.72 -4.15 42.15
N LYS A 705 -14.97 -4.36 43.23
CA LYS A 705 -15.29 -5.15 44.44
C LYS A 705 -15.54 -6.63 44.20
N THR A 706 -16.32 -6.97 43.18
CA THR A 706 -16.64 -8.34 42.81
C THR A 706 -16.54 -8.48 41.30
N LEU A 707 -15.81 -9.50 40.82
CA LEU A 707 -15.58 -9.71 39.40
C LEU A 707 -15.41 -11.19 39.05
N SER A 708 -15.96 -11.62 37.93
CA SER A 708 -15.74 -13.00 37.44
C SER A 708 -14.35 -13.15 36.85
N HIS A 709 -13.82 -14.37 36.84
CA HIS A 709 -12.48 -14.67 36.32
C HIS A 709 -12.30 -14.20 34.88
N ASN A 710 -13.24 -14.52 33.98
CA ASN A 710 -13.14 -14.12 32.58
C ASN A 710 -13.13 -12.60 32.39
N LEU A 711 -13.92 -11.87 33.19
CA LEU A 711 -13.94 -10.40 33.13
C LEU A 711 -12.64 -9.80 33.69
N LEU A 712 -12.13 -10.35 34.79
CA LEU A 712 -10.84 -9.93 35.36
C LEU A 712 -9.70 -10.12 34.35
N ILE A 713 -9.62 -11.30 33.74
CA ILE A 713 -8.62 -11.60 32.71
C ILE A 713 -8.76 -10.64 31.52
N THR A 714 -9.99 -10.35 31.09
CA THR A 714 -10.25 -9.39 30.01
C THR A 714 -9.81 -7.96 30.37
N GLU A 715 -10.06 -7.50 31.60
CA GLU A 715 -9.58 -6.19 32.05
C GLU A 715 -8.06 -6.15 32.20
N LEU A 716 -7.42 -7.24 32.63
CA LEU A 716 -5.96 -7.34 32.74
C LEU A 716 -5.30 -7.25 31.36
N TYR A 717 -5.81 -7.95 30.35
CA TYR A 717 -5.29 -7.83 28.98
C TYR A 717 -5.47 -6.43 28.37
N LYS A 718 -6.43 -5.64 28.87
CA LYS A 718 -6.60 -4.23 28.46
C LYS A 718 -5.63 -3.28 29.17
N GLN A 719 -5.26 -3.55 30.42
CA GLN A 719 -4.35 -2.68 31.18
C GLN A 719 -2.86 -3.01 30.98
N LEU A 720 -2.52 -4.30 30.82
CA LEU A 720 -1.13 -4.74 30.72
C LEU A 720 -0.61 -4.55 29.30
N THR A 721 0.55 -3.92 29.17
CA THR A 721 1.16 -3.56 27.88
C THR A 721 2.13 -4.61 27.34
N PHE A 722 2.27 -5.75 28.03
CA PHE A 722 3.17 -6.83 27.69
C PHE A 722 2.43 -8.18 27.63
N PRO A 723 2.93 -9.18 26.88
CA PRO A 723 2.31 -10.49 26.80
C PRO A 723 2.38 -11.21 28.15
N VAL A 724 1.24 -11.72 28.63
CA VAL A 724 1.15 -12.52 29.85
C VAL A 724 0.54 -13.88 29.55
N LYS A 725 1.15 -14.94 30.07
CA LYS A 725 0.59 -16.29 29.94
C LYS A 725 -0.55 -16.47 30.94
N PRO A 726 -1.65 -17.16 30.57
CA PRO A 726 -2.75 -17.45 31.50
C PRO A 726 -2.29 -18.16 32.79
N ALA A 727 -1.29 -19.03 32.70
CA ALA A 727 -0.71 -19.72 33.86
C ALA A 727 -0.04 -18.75 34.85
N ASP A 728 0.63 -17.72 34.35
CA ASP A 728 1.26 -16.69 35.18
C ASP A 728 0.20 -15.86 35.90
N LEU A 729 -0.87 -15.45 35.19
CA LEU A 729 -2.00 -14.74 35.80
C LEU A 729 -2.67 -15.55 36.90
N LYS A 730 -2.93 -16.84 36.67
CA LYS A 730 -3.50 -17.72 37.69
C LYS A 730 -2.61 -17.78 38.93
N LYS A 731 -1.29 -17.98 38.75
CA LYS A 731 -0.33 -17.99 39.85
C LYS A 731 -0.32 -16.69 40.65
N ARG A 732 -0.45 -15.54 39.99
CA ARG A 732 -0.53 -14.23 40.67
C ARG A 732 -1.85 -14.05 41.42
N ILE A 733 -2.98 -14.49 40.86
CA ILE A 733 -4.28 -14.46 41.54
C ILE A 733 -4.25 -15.31 42.81
N GLU A 734 -3.76 -16.56 42.75
CA GLU A 734 -3.64 -17.40 43.96
C GLU A 734 -2.74 -16.72 45.02
N SER A 735 -1.61 -16.15 44.60
CA SER A 735 -0.72 -15.42 45.51
C SER A 735 -1.37 -14.19 46.16
N LEU A 736 -2.35 -13.56 45.51
CA LEU A 736 -3.12 -12.44 46.10
C LEU A 736 -4.23 -12.93 47.02
N ILE A 737 -4.77 -14.13 46.78
CA ILE A 737 -5.71 -14.80 47.68
C ILE A 737 -5.00 -15.24 48.96
N ASP A 738 -3.85 -15.89 48.84
CA ASP A 738 -3.02 -16.32 49.97
C ASP A 738 -2.53 -15.15 50.85
N ARG A 739 -2.52 -13.93 50.29
CA ARG A 739 -2.15 -12.68 50.98
C ARG A 739 -3.35 -11.85 51.42
N ASP A 740 -4.56 -12.41 51.38
CA ASP A 740 -5.82 -11.79 51.80
C ASP A 740 -6.17 -10.46 51.09
N TYR A 741 -5.68 -10.23 49.86
CA TYR A 741 -6.11 -9.08 49.06
C TYR A 741 -7.47 -9.31 48.39
N MET A 742 -7.81 -10.57 48.12
CA MET A 742 -9.04 -11.00 47.48
C MET A 742 -9.37 -12.43 47.90
N GLU A 743 -10.63 -12.84 47.78
CA GLU A 743 -11.07 -14.21 48.06
C GLU A 743 -11.93 -14.74 46.92
N ARG A 744 -12.09 -16.07 46.86
CA ARG A 744 -13.09 -16.70 45.98
C ARG A 744 -14.46 -16.57 46.62
N ASP A 745 -15.46 -16.30 45.80
CA ASP A 745 -16.84 -16.29 46.26
C ASP A 745 -17.25 -17.68 46.79
N LYS A 746 -18.06 -17.69 47.86
CA LYS A 746 -18.45 -18.91 48.56
C LYS A 746 -19.35 -19.81 47.72
N ASP A 747 -20.16 -19.20 46.85
CA ASP A 747 -21.14 -19.90 46.03
C ASP A 747 -20.64 -20.13 44.60
N ASN A 748 -19.65 -19.35 44.14
CA ASN A 748 -19.11 -19.41 42.78
C ASN A 748 -17.58 -19.30 42.70
N GLN A 749 -16.89 -20.42 42.48
CA GLN A 749 -15.43 -20.45 42.35
C GLN A 749 -14.85 -19.63 41.17
N ASN A 750 -15.68 -19.27 40.19
CA ASN A 750 -15.28 -18.42 39.06
C ASN A 750 -15.47 -16.92 39.35
N GLN A 751 -15.77 -16.55 40.59
CA GLN A 751 -15.99 -15.19 41.03
C GLN A 751 -15.04 -14.85 42.18
N TYR A 752 -14.50 -13.63 42.13
CA TYR A 752 -13.59 -13.12 43.15
C TYR A 752 -14.19 -11.91 43.84
N ASN A 753 -13.97 -11.79 45.14
CA ASN A 753 -14.34 -10.67 45.99
C ASN A 753 -13.09 -9.98 46.54
N TYR A 754 -13.08 -8.66 46.62
CA TYR A 754 -11.98 -7.87 47.16
C TYR A 754 -12.12 -7.74 48.68
N VAL A 755 -11.05 -8.01 49.44
CA VAL A 755 -11.10 -8.20 50.90
C VAL A 755 -10.38 -7.09 51.69
N ALA A 756 -9.43 -6.38 51.07
CA ALA A 756 -8.49 -5.48 51.76
C ALA A 756 -8.90 -4.01 51.92
#